data_AF-A0A2L0AE95-F1
#
_entry.id   AF-A0A2L0AE95-F1
#
_cell.length_a   1.000
_cell.length_b   1.000
_cell.length_c   1.000
_cell.angle_alpha   90.00
_cell.angle_beta   90.00
_cell.angle_gamma   90.00
#
_symmetry.space_group_name_H-M   'P 1'
#
loop_
_entity.id
_entity.type
_entity.pdbx_description
1 polymer ?
#
loop_
_entity_poly.entity_id
_entity_poly.type
_entity_poly.pdbx_seq_one_letter_code
_entity_poly.pdbx_strand_id
1 'polypeptide(L)'
;MRIAIVGSGPAGLSAAARAAGLGLSHVLLEKTDHLSDTIYKYQKGKHVMATPSQLVLRSDFDFDAGKREKILGTWNDQAAGQGINVAYKSEVKAIEGTGDPIPGSVQKIVVRARDGSSETREKQRHAPPYKITLTNGEEYIADAVIMAIGTQGNPNLMRCPGGDLPHVQYQLDDPAEYNDEHIFVIGGGDAGIENALGLAADEAQGNIVSLINRGAEFSTAKGANVQALMAAGAAGRVSILTESTTSKVEQGFITVDTRDGEVRLPCDRIIARMGSAPPRSFVEECGIEFTSNDRLAFPKLSPVFETTAPGIFVIGALAGYPLIKHCMNQGHDVVEFINGNTTLKPADEPILAAKFKDLPGKKSVDEWLEFLRTNVSILEGLSPLQMREFMLDSEVRAYGKNQVIFEKNDPGSSLFAVADGQALVEVRAESPAITVPIEKGSIFGEVGLISGRRRGATVRAGEKSIMVEVSRTAALKLMSSVPAAKRAVTRISTERQLLQMFGAGLTPADLTEVLDTAEIMTVKAGEFIIREGEQGDDIFVIRVGSMIVEKIVGGKPVFLSYLPAGSYVGEMALIGGGPRTASVKATVKSEVIRLKGEAFRALMEAKPALLERARRDMAARQDINAFVESRKDSFSTVVDMYSQTAKFLVDNGIGEATDVLLIDEHLCVGCDNCEKACADSHEGLSRLDREAGKTYAHLHVPTSCRHCEHPHCMADCPPNAIHRGPDGEVFIDDTCIGCGNCQRNCPYGVIRMDSVPPKKPGLLSWMLFGAGPGPGEPSKKWRYKNAEPGVEKPKKAIKCDMCSGIDGGPACVRACPTGAAIRVSPEDFLSVARLERITGDSR
;
A
#
# COMPACT_ATOMS: atom_id res chain seq x y z
N MET A 1 24.39 -7.21 -41.52
CA MET A 1 24.57 -8.33 -40.56
C MET A 1 23.22 -8.89 -40.21
N ARG A 2 23.14 -10.09 -39.63
CA ARG A 2 21.83 -10.70 -39.35
C ARG A 2 21.14 -10.04 -38.15
N ILE A 3 21.88 -9.79 -37.06
CA ILE A 3 21.31 -9.30 -35.79
C ILE A 3 22.12 -8.13 -35.23
N ALA A 4 21.48 -7.03 -34.89
CA ALA A 4 22.04 -5.98 -34.04
C ALA A 4 21.36 -6.02 -32.66
N ILE A 5 22.14 -6.10 -31.59
CA ILE A 5 21.64 -6.15 -30.21
C ILE A 5 22.02 -4.85 -29.52
N VAL A 6 21.05 -4.12 -28.98
CA VAL A 6 21.26 -2.80 -28.36
C VAL A 6 21.16 -2.93 -26.84
N GLY A 7 22.29 -2.76 -26.15
CA GLY A 7 22.42 -2.81 -24.70
C GLY A 7 22.93 -4.16 -24.17
N SER A 8 23.99 -4.12 -23.35
CA SER A 8 24.65 -5.31 -22.78
C SER A 8 24.14 -5.73 -21.39
N GLY A 9 22.89 -5.39 -21.06
CA GLY A 9 22.26 -5.94 -19.87
C GLY A 9 22.14 -7.47 -19.93
N PRO A 10 21.66 -8.14 -18.86
CA PRO A 10 21.57 -9.61 -18.81
C PRO A 10 20.84 -10.24 -20.01
N ALA A 11 19.77 -9.57 -20.48
CA ALA A 11 19.02 -10.00 -21.66
C ALA A 11 19.86 -9.91 -22.95
N GLY A 12 20.56 -8.78 -23.14
CA GLY A 12 21.38 -8.54 -24.34
C GLY A 12 22.61 -9.43 -24.39
N LEU A 13 23.27 -9.67 -23.24
CA LEU A 13 24.34 -10.66 -23.14
C LEU A 13 23.85 -12.05 -23.51
N SER A 14 22.73 -12.49 -22.93
CA SER A 14 22.18 -13.80 -23.27
C SER A 14 21.81 -13.93 -24.75
N ALA A 15 21.30 -12.87 -25.38
CA ALA A 15 21.04 -12.86 -26.82
C ALA A 15 22.34 -12.93 -27.63
N ALA A 16 23.36 -12.17 -27.26
CA ALA A 16 24.65 -12.17 -27.95
C ALA A 16 25.33 -13.54 -27.86
N ALA A 17 25.36 -14.14 -26.68
CA ALA A 17 25.88 -15.48 -26.47
C ALA A 17 25.13 -16.53 -27.29
N ARG A 18 23.79 -16.48 -27.29
CA ARG A 18 23.01 -17.44 -28.08
C ARG A 18 23.26 -17.29 -29.58
N ALA A 19 23.37 -16.04 -30.06
CA ALA A 19 23.68 -15.76 -31.45
C ALA A 19 25.09 -16.26 -31.83
N ALA A 20 26.07 -16.11 -30.94
CA ALA A 20 27.41 -16.64 -31.11
C ALA A 20 27.41 -18.18 -31.15
N GLY A 21 26.72 -18.84 -30.20
CA GLY A 21 26.61 -20.29 -30.12
C GLY A 21 25.94 -20.93 -31.35
N LEU A 22 25.03 -20.21 -32.02
CA LEU A 22 24.40 -20.62 -33.29
C LEU A 22 25.18 -20.20 -34.53
N GLY A 23 26.30 -19.48 -34.40
CA GLY A 23 27.09 -18.98 -35.52
C GLY A 23 26.41 -17.88 -36.35
N LEU A 24 25.47 -17.13 -35.76
CA LEU A 24 24.77 -16.05 -36.44
C LEU A 24 25.63 -14.78 -36.46
N SER A 25 25.70 -14.09 -37.60
CA SER A 25 26.36 -12.78 -37.71
C SER A 25 25.63 -11.74 -36.86
N HIS A 26 26.28 -11.29 -35.79
CA HIS A 26 25.70 -10.36 -34.83
C HIS A 26 26.68 -9.27 -34.38
N VAL A 27 26.14 -8.20 -33.77
CA VAL A 27 26.90 -7.21 -32.99
C VAL A 27 26.09 -6.84 -31.74
N LEU A 28 26.77 -6.73 -30.59
CA LEU A 28 26.24 -6.19 -29.34
C LEU A 28 26.77 -4.77 -29.15
N LEU A 29 25.89 -3.78 -29.20
CA LEU A 29 26.21 -2.37 -29.04
C LEU A 29 26.01 -1.95 -27.58
N GLU A 30 27.09 -1.55 -26.91
CA GLU A 30 27.08 -1.07 -25.53
C GLU A 30 27.57 0.36 -25.46
N LYS A 31 26.78 1.24 -24.83
CA LYS A 31 27.10 2.67 -24.72
C LYS A 31 28.30 2.96 -23.83
N THR A 32 28.61 2.08 -22.89
CA THR A 32 29.72 2.21 -21.94
C THR A 32 30.95 1.43 -22.41
N ASP A 33 32.03 1.54 -21.65
CA ASP A 33 33.30 0.83 -21.87
C ASP A 33 33.37 -0.54 -21.17
N HIS A 34 32.26 -0.99 -20.58
CA HIS A 34 32.13 -2.25 -19.85
C HIS A 34 30.76 -2.87 -20.11
N LEU A 35 30.60 -4.16 -19.80
CA LEU A 35 29.33 -4.86 -19.98
C LEU A 35 28.40 -4.69 -18.77
N SER A 36 27.08 -4.84 -18.99
CA SER A 36 26.08 -4.88 -17.93
C SER A 36 26.03 -3.64 -17.03
N ASP A 37 26.13 -2.44 -17.63
CA ASP A 37 26.14 -1.12 -16.97
C ASP A 37 25.08 -0.97 -15.85
N THR A 38 23.88 -1.51 -16.05
CA THR A 38 22.82 -1.47 -15.00
C THR A 38 23.23 -2.19 -13.71
N ILE A 39 23.83 -3.38 -13.82
CA ILE A 39 24.28 -4.15 -12.65
C ILE A 39 25.64 -3.64 -12.17
N TYR A 40 26.49 -3.13 -13.07
CA TYR A 40 27.71 -2.43 -12.71
C TYR A 40 27.44 -1.27 -11.74
N LYS A 41 26.40 -0.46 -12.04
CA LYS A 41 25.91 0.66 -11.21
C LYS A 41 25.13 0.27 -9.97
N TYR A 42 24.97 -1.02 -9.68
CA TYR A 42 24.46 -1.41 -8.37
C TYR A 42 25.47 -1.05 -7.29
N GLN A 43 25.01 -0.77 -6.08
CA GLN A 43 25.91 -0.50 -4.97
C GLN A 43 26.93 -1.63 -4.78
N LYS A 44 28.15 -1.26 -4.41
CA LYS A 44 29.24 -2.20 -4.14
C LYS A 44 28.86 -3.24 -3.10
N GLY A 45 29.24 -4.50 -3.36
CA GLY A 45 28.92 -5.62 -2.48
C GLY A 45 27.44 -6.03 -2.46
N LYS A 46 26.57 -5.40 -3.26
CA LYS A 46 25.14 -5.76 -3.34
C LYS A 46 24.97 -7.25 -3.64
N HIS A 47 24.09 -7.89 -2.88
CA HIS A 47 23.64 -9.24 -3.17
C HIS A 47 22.55 -9.20 -4.25
N VAL A 48 22.82 -9.80 -5.40
CA VAL A 48 21.89 -9.87 -6.54
C VAL A 48 21.20 -11.23 -6.49
N MET A 49 19.87 -11.22 -6.51
CA MET A 49 19.04 -12.42 -6.37
C MET A 49 18.69 -13.05 -7.73
N ALA A 50 18.67 -14.38 -7.79
CA ALA A 50 18.24 -15.16 -8.95
C ALA A 50 16.79 -15.66 -8.82
N THR A 51 15.84 -14.73 -8.76
CA THR A 51 14.40 -15.01 -8.61
C THR A 51 13.68 -15.04 -9.98
N PRO A 52 12.69 -15.92 -10.22
CA PRO A 52 12.22 -17.03 -9.39
C PRO A 52 13.19 -18.21 -9.38
N SER A 53 13.36 -18.86 -8.24
CA SER A 53 14.27 -20.01 -8.11
C SER A 53 13.78 -21.22 -8.92
N GLN A 54 12.46 -21.43 -9.02
CA GLN A 54 11.87 -22.54 -9.79
C GLN A 54 12.00 -22.40 -11.32
N LEU A 55 12.33 -21.21 -11.83
CA LEU A 55 12.46 -21.00 -13.27
C LEU A 55 13.78 -21.61 -13.77
N VAL A 56 13.75 -22.43 -14.80
CA VAL A 56 14.97 -22.96 -15.42
C VAL A 56 15.68 -21.84 -16.19
N LEU A 57 16.99 -21.71 -16.01
CA LEU A 57 17.81 -20.79 -16.80
C LEU A 57 18.24 -21.49 -18.10
N ARG A 58 17.90 -20.90 -19.25
CA ARG A 58 18.28 -21.39 -20.59
C ARG A 58 19.42 -20.60 -21.22
N SER A 59 19.75 -19.46 -20.63
CA SER A 59 20.87 -18.64 -21.08
C SER A 59 22.16 -19.45 -21.14
N ASP A 60 22.99 -19.15 -22.13
CA ASP A 60 24.35 -19.69 -22.22
C ASP A 60 25.30 -19.02 -21.19
N PHE A 61 24.80 -18.06 -20.40
CA PHE A 61 25.49 -17.47 -19.24
C PHE A 61 24.99 -18.08 -17.93
N ASP A 62 25.92 -18.30 -17.00
CA ASP A 62 25.58 -18.75 -15.65
C ASP A 62 25.01 -17.60 -14.81
N PHE A 63 23.98 -17.89 -14.02
CA PHE A 63 23.43 -16.91 -13.10
C PHE A 63 22.83 -17.56 -11.85
N ASP A 64 23.55 -17.39 -10.74
CA ASP A 64 23.12 -17.72 -9.40
C ASP A 64 23.11 -16.48 -8.50
N ALA A 65 22.38 -16.55 -7.40
CA ALA A 65 22.36 -15.48 -6.41
C ALA A 65 23.77 -15.27 -5.82
N GLY A 66 24.24 -14.03 -5.76
CA GLY A 66 25.62 -13.74 -5.39
C GLY A 66 25.93 -12.25 -5.28
N LYS A 67 27.16 -11.93 -4.86
CA LYS A 67 27.63 -10.54 -4.85
C LYS A 67 27.77 -10.01 -6.29
N ARG A 68 27.42 -8.74 -6.49
CA ARG A 68 27.54 -7.98 -7.74
C ARG A 68 28.84 -8.28 -8.48
N GLU A 69 29.97 -8.16 -7.79
CA GLU A 69 31.31 -8.29 -8.38
C GLU A 69 31.58 -9.71 -8.90
N LYS A 70 31.12 -10.73 -8.17
CA LYS A 70 31.26 -12.13 -8.58
C LYS A 70 30.47 -12.38 -9.88
N ILE A 71 29.23 -11.90 -9.94
CA ILE A 71 28.36 -12.08 -11.11
C ILE A 71 28.94 -11.37 -12.33
N LEU A 72 29.35 -10.11 -12.18
CA LEU A 72 29.98 -9.35 -13.27
C LEU A 72 31.28 -10.01 -13.74
N GLY A 73 32.10 -10.51 -12.81
CA GLY A 73 33.32 -11.27 -13.14
C GLY A 73 33.01 -12.51 -13.99
N THR A 74 32.07 -13.35 -13.53
CA THR A 74 31.65 -14.54 -14.28
C THR A 74 31.13 -14.21 -15.67
N TRP A 75 30.31 -13.17 -15.81
CA TRP A 75 29.80 -12.77 -17.13
C TRP A 75 30.88 -12.16 -18.02
N ASN A 76 31.84 -11.42 -17.49
CA ASN A 76 32.95 -10.91 -18.29
C ASN A 76 33.82 -12.06 -18.82
N ASP A 77 34.11 -13.07 -17.98
CA ASP A 77 34.88 -14.25 -18.38
C ASP A 77 34.14 -15.08 -19.45
N GLN A 78 32.83 -15.29 -19.26
CA GLN A 78 31.99 -16.01 -20.22
C GLN A 78 31.82 -15.26 -21.55
N ALA A 79 31.66 -13.93 -21.50
CA ALA A 79 31.63 -13.09 -22.69
C ALA A 79 32.93 -13.22 -23.50
N ALA A 80 34.09 -13.13 -22.84
CA ALA A 80 35.39 -13.30 -23.49
C ALA A 80 35.56 -14.71 -24.08
N GLY A 81 35.11 -15.74 -23.37
CA GLY A 81 35.24 -17.14 -23.79
C GLY A 81 34.31 -17.58 -24.93
N GLN A 82 33.14 -16.95 -25.08
CA GLN A 82 32.12 -17.33 -26.06
C GLN A 82 32.23 -16.60 -27.41
N GLY A 83 33.20 -15.69 -27.57
CA GLY A 83 33.44 -15.01 -28.85
C GLY A 83 32.31 -14.07 -29.26
N ILE A 84 31.59 -13.46 -28.31
CA ILE A 84 30.55 -12.48 -28.61
C ILE A 84 31.16 -11.24 -29.28
N ASN A 85 30.52 -10.74 -30.35
CA ASN A 85 30.99 -9.54 -31.04
C ASN A 85 30.43 -8.29 -30.35
N VAL A 86 31.25 -7.58 -29.58
CA VAL A 86 30.85 -6.39 -28.82
C VAL A 86 31.50 -5.12 -29.36
N ALA A 87 30.68 -4.09 -29.58
CA ALA A 87 31.14 -2.73 -29.81
C ALA A 87 30.85 -1.88 -28.56
N TYR A 88 31.92 -1.50 -27.86
CA TYR A 88 31.87 -0.63 -26.69
C TYR A 88 31.85 0.84 -27.10
N LYS A 89 31.36 1.71 -26.20
CA LYS A 89 31.19 3.15 -26.45
C LYS A 89 30.31 3.44 -27.68
N SER A 90 29.36 2.55 -27.94
CA SER A 90 28.46 2.57 -29.09
C SER A 90 27.03 2.90 -28.64
N GLU A 91 26.79 4.15 -28.25
CA GLU A 91 25.45 4.60 -27.89
C GLU A 91 24.58 4.79 -29.14
N VAL A 92 23.46 4.07 -29.20
CA VAL A 92 22.51 4.14 -30.31
C VAL A 92 21.65 5.40 -30.19
N LYS A 93 21.63 6.20 -31.25
CA LYS A 93 20.84 7.42 -31.37
C LYS A 93 19.53 7.21 -32.12
N ALA A 94 19.53 6.42 -33.19
CA ALA A 94 18.35 6.18 -34.03
C ALA A 94 18.36 4.78 -34.64
N ILE A 95 17.17 4.23 -34.88
CA ILE A 95 16.95 2.96 -35.56
C ILE A 95 15.84 3.18 -36.59
N GLU A 96 16.17 3.02 -37.87
CA GLU A 96 15.28 3.37 -38.97
C GLU A 96 15.24 2.25 -40.01
N GLY A 97 14.05 1.82 -40.40
CA GLY A 97 13.89 0.85 -41.49
C GLY A 97 14.29 1.49 -42.82
N THR A 98 15.05 0.78 -43.64
CA THR A 98 15.52 1.26 -44.95
C THR A 98 14.80 0.59 -46.13
N GLY A 99 13.92 -0.38 -45.84
CA GLY A 99 13.09 -1.03 -46.84
C GLY A 99 11.84 -0.23 -47.21
N ASP A 100 10.93 -0.89 -47.93
CA ASP A 100 9.71 -0.26 -48.41
C ASP A 100 8.80 0.23 -47.26
N PRO A 101 8.07 1.34 -47.46
CA PRO A 101 7.03 1.77 -46.51
C PRO A 101 5.98 0.67 -46.33
N ILE A 102 5.65 0.33 -45.09
CA ILE A 102 4.63 -0.68 -44.78
C ILE A 102 3.23 -0.03 -44.91
N PRO A 103 2.35 -0.49 -45.82
CA PRO A 103 1.05 0.13 -46.02
C PRO A 103 0.19 0.15 -44.74
N GLY A 104 -0.46 1.28 -44.46
CA GLY A 104 -1.36 1.44 -43.30
C GLY A 104 -0.66 1.51 -41.93
N SER A 105 0.67 1.59 -41.89
CA SER A 105 1.45 1.60 -40.64
C SER A 105 1.81 2.98 -40.10
N VAL A 106 1.08 4.02 -40.53
CA VAL A 106 1.30 5.39 -40.03
C VAL A 106 0.84 5.47 -38.57
N GLN A 107 1.79 5.69 -37.67
CA GLN A 107 1.52 5.89 -36.25
C GLN A 107 1.54 7.39 -35.90
N LYS A 108 0.67 7.79 -34.97
CA LYS A 108 0.64 9.14 -34.42
C LYS A 108 1.40 9.18 -33.09
N ILE A 109 2.48 9.95 -33.05
CA ILE A 109 3.28 10.18 -31.87
C ILE A 109 2.83 11.51 -31.24
N VAL A 110 2.33 11.46 -30.01
CA VAL A 110 1.87 12.65 -29.28
C VAL A 110 2.94 13.07 -28.29
N VAL A 111 3.61 14.19 -28.58
CA VAL A 111 4.62 14.79 -27.70
C VAL A 111 3.94 15.82 -26.82
N ARG A 112 3.93 15.60 -25.51
CA ARG A 112 3.40 16.56 -24.52
C ARG A 112 4.52 17.39 -23.92
N ALA A 113 4.40 18.71 -24.01
CA ALA A 113 5.31 19.63 -23.36
C ALA A 113 4.96 19.81 -21.87
N ARG A 114 5.92 20.36 -21.10
CA ARG A 114 5.76 20.57 -19.65
C ARG A 114 4.69 21.60 -19.29
N ASP A 115 4.35 22.49 -20.21
CA ASP A 115 3.30 23.50 -20.07
C ASP A 115 1.88 22.96 -20.33
N GLY A 116 1.75 21.66 -20.63
CA GLY A 116 0.48 21.00 -20.92
C GLY A 116 0.07 21.04 -22.40
N SER A 117 0.83 21.71 -23.27
CA SER A 117 0.60 21.65 -24.72
C SER A 117 1.00 20.30 -25.31
N SER A 118 0.42 19.93 -26.45
CA SER A 118 0.76 18.69 -27.14
C SER A 118 0.90 18.88 -28.65
N GLU A 119 1.97 18.35 -29.21
CA GLU A 119 2.22 18.26 -30.65
C GLU A 119 1.98 16.81 -31.10
N THR A 120 1.33 16.61 -32.25
CA THR A 120 1.18 15.27 -32.84
C THR A 120 2.00 15.19 -34.13
N ARG A 121 2.86 14.17 -34.22
CA ARG A 121 3.66 13.86 -35.40
C ARG A 121 3.28 12.52 -35.97
N GLU A 122 3.36 12.36 -37.28
CA GLU A 122 3.13 11.08 -37.96
C GLU A 122 4.46 10.41 -38.26
N LYS A 123 4.56 9.10 -38.01
CA LYS A 123 5.73 8.27 -38.33
C LYS A 123 5.28 7.10 -39.19
N GLN A 124 5.83 7.00 -40.40
CA GLN A 124 5.66 5.87 -41.30
C GLN A 124 6.66 4.77 -40.92
N ARG A 125 6.21 3.50 -40.82
CA ARG A 125 7.14 2.37 -40.65
C ARG A 125 7.67 1.91 -42.00
N HIS A 126 8.91 1.45 -41.98
CA HIS A 126 9.61 0.89 -43.12
C HIS A 126 10.04 -0.53 -42.79
N ALA A 127 10.03 -1.41 -43.80
CA ALA A 127 10.47 -2.78 -43.66
C ALA A 127 11.99 -2.87 -43.34
N PRO A 128 12.46 -3.98 -42.75
CA PRO A 128 13.89 -4.27 -42.67
C PRO A 128 14.56 -4.29 -44.06
N PRO A 129 15.88 -4.12 -44.15
CA PRO A 129 16.83 -4.03 -43.04
C PRO A 129 16.75 -2.68 -42.30
N TYR A 130 17.29 -2.64 -41.09
CA TYR A 130 17.34 -1.46 -40.25
C TYR A 130 18.73 -0.83 -40.27
N LYS A 131 18.75 0.50 -40.35
CA LYS A 131 19.92 1.33 -40.12
C LYS A 131 19.96 1.78 -38.67
N ILE A 132 21.04 1.46 -37.97
CA ILE A 132 21.30 1.84 -36.59
C ILE A 132 22.38 2.92 -36.60
N THR A 133 22.02 4.14 -36.22
CA THR A 133 22.94 5.28 -36.18
C THR A 133 23.41 5.51 -34.75
N LEU A 134 24.71 5.57 -34.54
CA LEU A 134 25.34 5.83 -33.25
C LEU A 134 25.51 7.34 -32.99
N THR A 135 25.72 7.73 -31.73
CA THR A 135 25.97 9.12 -31.34
C THR A 135 27.29 9.68 -31.89
N ASN A 136 28.27 8.81 -32.15
CA ASN A 136 29.55 9.16 -32.79
C ASN A 136 29.45 9.30 -34.33
N GLY A 137 28.27 9.01 -34.92
CA GLY A 137 28.02 9.08 -36.37
C GLY A 137 28.27 7.80 -37.15
N GLU A 138 28.78 6.73 -36.52
CA GLU A 138 28.90 5.42 -37.16
C GLU A 138 27.52 4.78 -37.41
N GLU A 139 27.42 3.96 -38.46
CA GLU A 139 26.18 3.30 -38.86
C GLU A 139 26.35 1.79 -39.03
N TYR A 140 25.34 1.04 -38.60
CA TYR A 140 25.24 -0.41 -38.77
C TYR A 140 23.97 -0.74 -39.56
N ILE A 141 24.01 -1.80 -40.37
CA ILE A 141 22.84 -2.33 -41.10
C ILE A 141 22.56 -3.76 -40.64
N ALA A 142 21.35 -4.03 -40.15
CA ALA A 142 20.94 -5.34 -39.68
C ALA A 142 19.54 -5.75 -40.15
N ASP A 143 19.34 -7.06 -40.41
CA ASP A 143 18.02 -7.59 -40.81
C ASP A 143 17.05 -7.62 -39.62
N ALA A 144 17.56 -7.93 -38.42
CA ALA A 144 16.83 -7.91 -37.17
C ALA A 144 17.54 -7.05 -36.11
N VAL A 145 16.75 -6.38 -35.27
CA VAL A 145 17.23 -5.57 -34.15
C VAL A 145 16.64 -6.11 -32.84
N ILE A 146 17.48 -6.43 -31.86
CA ILE A 146 17.06 -6.81 -30.52
C ILE A 146 17.34 -5.63 -29.58
N MET A 147 16.29 -5.01 -29.06
CA MET A 147 16.37 -3.90 -28.13
C MET A 147 16.35 -4.42 -26.68
N ALA A 148 17.53 -4.40 -26.04
CA ALA A 148 17.77 -4.88 -24.67
C ALA A 148 18.21 -3.74 -23.72
N ILE A 149 17.72 -2.52 -23.98
CA ILE A 149 18.15 -1.28 -23.31
C ILE A 149 17.62 -1.09 -21.88
N GLY A 150 16.66 -1.92 -21.46
CA GLY A 150 16.00 -1.82 -20.15
C GLY A 150 15.29 -0.48 -19.93
N THR A 151 15.07 -0.13 -18.66
CA THR A 151 14.43 1.15 -18.27
C THR A 151 15.30 2.01 -17.36
N GLN A 152 16.32 1.43 -16.71
CA GLN A 152 17.11 2.07 -15.65
C GLN A 152 17.92 3.29 -16.13
N GLY A 153 18.22 3.38 -17.44
CA GLY A 153 18.82 4.57 -18.03
C GLY A 153 17.91 5.82 -18.03
N ASN A 154 16.64 5.69 -17.67
CA ASN A 154 15.65 6.76 -17.64
C ASN A 154 14.93 6.83 -16.27
N PRO A 155 15.62 7.31 -15.21
CA PRO A 155 15.09 7.34 -13.85
C PRO A 155 13.95 8.35 -13.68
N ASN A 156 13.08 8.10 -12.70
CA ASN A 156 12.05 9.05 -12.29
C ASN A 156 12.69 10.18 -11.49
N LEU A 157 12.64 11.39 -12.04
CA LEU A 157 13.20 12.58 -11.41
C LEU A 157 12.28 13.13 -10.30
N MET A 158 12.89 13.70 -9.26
CA MET A 158 12.22 14.51 -8.27
C MET A 158 11.61 15.75 -8.93
N ARG A 159 10.36 16.07 -8.59
CA ARG A 159 9.60 17.18 -9.20
C ARG A 159 9.33 18.34 -8.24
N CYS A 160 9.74 18.22 -6.99
CA CYS A 160 9.62 19.30 -6.02
C CYS A 160 10.63 20.42 -6.34
N PRO A 161 10.39 21.67 -5.90
CA PRO A 161 11.39 22.72 -5.97
C PRO A 161 12.71 22.28 -5.31
N GLY A 162 13.83 22.47 -6.01
CA GLY A 162 15.18 22.04 -5.59
C GLY A 162 15.52 20.58 -5.84
N GLY A 163 14.65 19.80 -6.50
CA GLY A 163 14.91 18.38 -6.82
C GLY A 163 16.01 18.13 -7.86
N ASP A 164 16.58 19.20 -8.43
CA ASP A 164 17.69 19.22 -9.39
C ASP A 164 19.00 19.76 -8.77
N LEU A 165 19.02 20.01 -7.45
CA LEU A 165 20.22 20.50 -6.76
C LEU A 165 21.35 19.43 -6.79
N PRO A 166 22.64 19.85 -6.77
CA PRO A 166 23.77 18.93 -6.95
C PRO A 166 23.90 17.81 -5.91
N HIS A 167 23.35 18.00 -4.71
CA HIS A 167 23.38 16.98 -3.64
C HIS A 167 22.23 15.95 -3.77
N VAL A 168 21.38 16.07 -4.80
CA VAL A 168 20.39 15.06 -5.18
C VAL A 168 20.99 14.11 -6.20
N GLN A 169 21.27 12.88 -5.75
CA GLN A 169 21.85 11.82 -6.56
C GLN A 169 20.81 10.74 -6.84
N TYR A 170 20.82 10.17 -8.03
CA TYR A 170 19.89 9.08 -8.42
C TYR A 170 20.54 7.68 -8.37
N GLN A 171 21.82 7.65 -7.98
CA GLN A 171 22.65 6.46 -7.91
C GLN A 171 23.48 6.53 -6.62
N LEU A 172 23.87 5.36 -6.11
CA LEU A 172 24.75 5.19 -4.97
C LEU A 172 25.71 4.06 -5.31
N ASP A 173 26.97 4.41 -5.59
CA ASP A 173 27.99 3.47 -6.05
C ASP A 173 28.67 2.75 -4.88
N ASP A 174 29.23 3.49 -3.93
CA ASP A 174 29.83 2.94 -2.72
C ASP A 174 29.27 3.67 -1.47
N PRO A 175 28.45 2.99 -0.64
CA PRO A 175 27.97 3.58 0.62
C PRO A 175 29.09 3.96 1.59
N ALA A 176 30.28 3.34 1.48
CA ALA A 176 31.42 3.59 2.36
C ALA A 176 32.09 4.97 2.16
N GLU A 177 31.77 5.68 1.07
CA GLU A 177 32.39 6.98 0.74
C GLU A 177 31.82 8.15 1.55
N TYR A 178 30.68 7.96 2.22
CA TYR A 178 29.97 9.01 2.94
C TYR A 178 30.15 8.87 4.45
N ASN A 179 30.51 9.96 5.12
CA ASN A 179 30.75 9.98 6.57
C ASN A 179 30.20 11.27 7.17
N ASP A 180 29.62 11.15 8.37
CA ASP A 180 29.06 12.26 9.17
C ASP A 180 28.00 13.11 8.43
N GLU A 181 27.21 12.49 7.53
CA GLU A 181 26.18 13.19 6.76
C GLU A 181 24.75 12.82 7.17
N HIS A 182 23.83 13.78 7.04
CA HIS A 182 22.39 13.57 7.05
C HIS A 182 21.92 13.17 5.65
N ILE A 183 21.62 11.88 5.46
CA ILE A 183 21.32 11.31 4.14
C ILE A 183 19.86 10.85 4.06
N PHE A 184 19.13 11.38 3.09
CA PHE A 184 17.76 10.96 2.80
C PHE A 184 17.70 10.04 1.59
N VAL A 185 17.17 8.84 1.77
CA VAL A 185 16.88 7.90 0.67
C VAL A 185 15.41 8.01 0.29
N ILE A 186 15.13 8.44 -0.95
CA ILE A 186 13.76 8.66 -1.43
C ILE A 186 13.30 7.48 -2.27
N GLY A 187 12.36 6.70 -1.76
CA GLY A 187 11.76 5.55 -2.44
C GLY A 187 11.90 4.25 -1.66
N GLY A 188 10.77 3.58 -1.39
CA GLY A 188 10.70 2.33 -0.65
C GLY A 188 10.81 1.04 -1.48
N GLY A 189 11.39 1.10 -2.68
CA GLY A 189 11.67 -0.12 -3.46
C GLY A 189 12.94 -0.83 -2.98
N ASP A 190 13.20 -2.04 -3.46
CA ASP A 190 14.39 -2.84 -3.09
C ASP A 190 15.69 -2.01 -3.09
N ALA A 191 15.94 -1.26 -4.16
CA ALA A 191 17.15 -0.48 -4.28
C ALA A 191 17.26 0.66 -3.26
N GLY A 192 16.15 1.31 -2.91
CA GLY A 192 16.16 2.37 -1.89
C GLY A 192 16.41 1.77 -0.50
N ILE A 193 15.76 0.66 -0.18
CA ILE A 193 15.97 -0.05 1.08
C ILE A 193 17.42 -0.51 1.23
N GLU A 194 17.97 -1.14 0.19
CA GLU A 194 19.36 -1.62 0.18
C GLU A 194 20.37 -0.48 0.29
N ASN A 195 20.11 0.68 -0.34
CA ASN A 195 20.95 1.87 -0.21
C ASN A 195 20.89 2.45 1.21
N ALA A 196 19.70 2.56 1.81
CA ALA A 196 19.56 3.02 3.18
C ALA A 196 20.29 2.09 4.18
N LEU A 197 20.14 0.78 4.00
CA LEU A 197 20.84 -0.21 4.82
C LEU A 197 22.36 -0.16 4.63
N GLY A 198 22.82 0.06 3.39
CA GLY A 198 24.24 0.19 3.08
C GLY A 198 24.88 1.42 3.72
N LEU A 199 24.20 2.57 3.68
CA LEU A 199 24.67 3.82 4.29
C LEU A 199 24.66 3.80 5.84
N ALA A 200 23.85 2.91 6.43
CA ALA A 200 23.71 2.71 7.86
C ALA A 200 24.32 1.38 8.34
N ALA A 201 25.19 0.77 7.54
CA ALA A 201 25.80 -0.53 7.84
C ALA A 201 26.94 -0.41 8.84
N ASP A 202 27.78 0.62 8.71
CA ASP A 202 28.95 0.86 9.56
C ASP A 202 28.71 2.09 10.46
N GLU A 203 28.59 1.85 11.77
CA GLU A 203 28.40 2.90 12.77
C GLU A 203 29.58 3.87 12.82
N ALA A 204 30.79 3.44 12.42
CA ALA A 204 31.96 4.32 12.37
C ALA A 204 31.83 5.43 11.33
N GLN A 205 30.94 5.29 10.34
CA GLN A 205 30.68 6.33 9.35
C GLN A 205 29.89 7.52 9.92
N GLY A 206 29.22 7.38 11.06
CA GLY A 206 28.49 8.49 11.68
C GLY A 206 27.27 9.03 10.90
N ASN A 207 26.86 8.37 9.81
CA ASN A 207 25.76 8.84 8.96
C ASN A 207 24.40 8.77 9.67
N ILE A 208 23.57 9.80 9.48
CA ILE A 208 22.17 9.82 9.93
C ILE A 208 21.28 9.54 8.71
N VAL A 209 20.79 8.31 8.60
CA VAL A 209 20.06 7.85 7.42
C VAL A 209 18.56 7.87 7.65
N SER A 210 17.83 8.52 6.75
CA SER A 210 16.36 8.54 6.73
C SER A 210 15.82 8.00 5.41
N LEU A 211 14.94 7.01 5.45
CA LEU A 211 14.24 6.50 4.27
C LEU A 211 12.82 7.09 4.20
N ILE A 212 12.47 7.71 3.07
CA ILE A 212 11.14 8.25 2.79
C ILE A 212 10.39 7.32 1.83
N ASN A 213 9.22 6.85 2.26
CA ASN A 213 8.29 6.09 1.44
C ASN A 213 6.92 6.79 1.37
N ARG A 214 6.38 6.90 0.15
CA ARG A 214 5.07 7.56 -0.08
C ARG A 214 3.90 6.74 0.47
N GLY A 215 4.00 5.41 0.37
CA GLY A 215 2.97 4.51 0.88
C GLY A 215 3.13 4.27 2.38
N ALA A 216 2.07 3.74 2.99
CA ALA A 216 2.17 3.12 4.31
C ALA A 216 3.07 1.88 4.29
N GLU A 217 3.20 1.24 3.13
CA GLU A 217 3.89 -0.04 2.96
C GLU A 217 4.89 -0.03 1.81
N PHE A 218 5.78 -1.01 1.83
CA PHE A 218 6.85 -1.23 0.87
C PHE A 218 6.41 -2.23 -0.22
N SER A 219 5.33 -1.91 -0.94
CA SER A 219 4.67 -2.83 -1.88
C SER A 219 5.53 -3.29 -3.06
N THR A 220 6.59 -2.56 -3.39
CA THR A 220 7.49 -2.84 -4.50
C THR A 220 8.82 -3.45 -4.05
N ALA A 221 8.99 -3.71 -2.76
CA ALA A 221 10.17 -4.34 -2.19
C ALA A 221 9.91 -5.78 -1.75
N LYS A 222 10.96 -6.60 -1.74
CA LYS A 222 10.91 -7.98 -1.25
C LYS A 222 10.78 -8.00 0.27
N GLY A 223 10.03 -8.97 0.78
CA GLY A 223 9.79 -9.13 2.22
C GLY A 223 11.07 -9.19 3.07
N ALA A 224 12.13 -9.85 2.58
CA ALA A 224 13.42 -9.91 3.28
C ALA A 224 14.09 -8.53 3.43
N ASN A 225 14.03 -7.69 2.39
CA ASN A 225 14.57 -6.32 2.44
C ASN A 225 13.75 -5.46 3.40
N VAL A 226 12.42 -5.58 3.36
CA VAL A 226 11.53 -4.87 4.30
C VAL A 226 11.80 -5.29 5.74
N GLN A 227 11.96 -6.59 6.02
CA GLN A 227 12.31 -7.08 7.36
C GLN A 227 13.64 -6.52 7.84
N ALA A 228 14.66 -6.48 6.98
CA ALA A 228 15.96 -5.90 7.32
C ALA A 228 15.87 -4.40 7.59
N LEU A 229 15.09 -3.66 6.80
CA LEU A 229 14.82 -2.23 7.02
C LEU A 229 14.15 -2.01 8.37
N MET A 230 13.07 -2.74 8.67
CA MET A 230 12.34 -2.61 9.92
C MET A 230 13.22 -2.97 11.12
N ALA A 231 14.08 -3.98 11.01
CA ALA A 231 15.06 -4.32 12.04
C ALA A 231 16.09 -3.19 12.25
N ALA A 232 16.55 -2.55 11.18
CA ALA A 232 17.44 -1.39 11.27
C ALA A 232 16.76 -0.18 11.92
N GLY A 233 15.49 0.08 11.58
CA GLY A 233 14.70 1.13 12.23
C GLY A 233 14.42 0.84 13.70
N ALA A 234 14.11 -0.40 14.06
CA ALA A 234 13.94 -0.83 15.44
C ALA A 234 15.22 -0.67 16.28
N ALA A 235 16.39 -0.83 15.65
CA ALA A 235 17.69 -0.60 16.26
C ALA A 235 18.11 0.89 16.29
N GLY A 236 17.30 1.80 15.73
CA GLY A 236 17.62 3.23 15.65
C GLY A 236 18.68 3.59 14.60
N ARG A 237 19.09 2.64 13.74
CA ARG A 237 20.11 2.87 12.70
C ARG A 237 19.58 3.60 11.47
N VAL A 238 18.28 3.48 11.19
CA VAL A 238 17.62 4.15 10.05
C VAL A 238 16.31 4.74 10.51
N SER A 239 16.06 6.02 10.24
CA SER A 239 14.74 6.62 10.43
C SER A 239 13.84 6.27 9.25
N ILE A 240 12.65 5.75 9.50
CA ILE A 240 11.73 5.32 8.43
C ILE A 240 10.50 6.23 8.45
N LEU A 241 10.30 6.98 7.37
CA LEU A 241 9.18 7.90 7.18
C LEU A 241 8.24 7.32 6.12
N THR A 242 7.19 6.62 6.56
CA THR A 242 6.12 6.17 5.67
C THR A 242 5.07 7.26 5.47
N GLU A 243 4.19 7.07 4.49
CA GLU A 243 3.14 8.03 4.13
C GLU A 243 3.65 9.46 3.91
N SER A 244 4.90 9.58 3.50
CA SER A 244 5.63 10.85 3.48
C SER A 244 6.10 11.19 2.07
N THR A 245 6.08 12.48 1.72
CA THR A 245 6.54 12.97 0.42
C THR A 245 7.40 14.21 0.56
N THR A 246 8.47 14.30 -0.21
CA THR A 246 9.31 15.50 -0.25
C THR A 246 8.57 16.66 -0.90
N SER A 247 8.37 17.75 -0.16
CA SER A 247 7.69 18.96 -0.64
C SER A 247 8.68 19.95 -1.27
N LYS A 248 9.88 20.07 -0.70
CA LYS A 248 10.92 21.01 -1.13
C LYS A 248 12.32 20.50 -0.73
N VAL A 249 13.32 20.83 -1.53
CA VAL A 249 14.74 20.62 -1.21
C VAL A 249 15.45 21.97 -1.26
N GLU A 250 16.31 22.22 -0.28
CA GLU A 250 17.14 23.42 -0.16
C GLU A 250 18.57 22.99 0.18
N GLN A 251 19.54 23.90 0.06
CA GLN A 251 20.89 23.61 0.52
C GLN A 251 20.90 23.35 2.03
N GLY A 252 21.31 22.15 2.44
CA GLY A 252 21.39 21.73 3.85
C GLY A 252 20.06 21.32 4.48
N PHE A 253 18.94 21.36 3.74
CA PHE A 253 17.61 21.05 4.30
C PHE A 253 16.69 20.35 3.31
N ILE A 254 15.86 19.45 3.84
CA ILE A 254 14.74 18.84 3.13
C ILE A 254 13.44 19.14 3.88
N THR A 255 12.40 19.48 3.14
CA THR A 255 11.05 19.61 3.70
C THR A 255 10.22 18.42 3.26
N VAL A 256 9.63 17.74 4.24
CA VAL A 256 8.87 16.50 4.06
C VAL A 256 7.46 16.71 4.58
N ASP A 257 6.50 16.44 3.72
CA ASP A 257 5.09 16.36 4.08
C ASP A 257 4.83 14.96 4.67
N THR A 258 4.62 14.91 5.99
CA THR A 258 4.38 13.67 6.74
C THR A 258 2.88 13.54 7.07
N ARG A 259 2.47 12.41 7.65
CA ARG A 259 1.08 12.20 8.08
C ARG A 259 0.60 13.26 9.09
N ASP A 260 1.51 13.76 9.93
CA ASP A 260 1.25 14.66 11.05
C ASP A 260 1.45 16.14 10.65
N GLY A 261 1.80 16.39 9.38
CA GLY A 261 2.07 17.71 8.83
C GLY A 261 3.46 17.85 8.21
N GLU A 262 3.78 19.07 7.79
CA GLU A 262 5.04 19.39 7.13
C GLU A 262 6.17 19.57 8.15
N VAL A 263 7.32 18.93 7.90
CA VAL A 263 8.50 18.98 8.76
C VAL A 263 9.73 19.34 7.93
N ARG A 264 10.55 20.27 8.43
CA ARG A 264 11.82 20.67 7.83
C ARG A 264 12.99 20.05 8.60
N LEU A 265 13.86 19.31 7.90
CA LEU A 265 14.92 18.51 8.48
C LEU A 265 16.29 18.86 7.87
N PRO A 266 17.39 18.82 8.64
CA PRO A 266 18.75 18.93 8.09
C PRO A 266 19.02 17.81 7.09
N CYS A 267 19.61 18.14 5.95
CA CYS A 267 19.86 17.21 4.85
C CYS A 267 21.10 17.63 4.06
N ASP A 268 22.14 16.82 4.12
CA ASP A 268 23.37 17.03 3.35
C ASP A 268 23.27 16.37 1.97
N ARG A 269 22.55 15.25 1.87
CA ARG A 269 22.47 14.45 0.65
C ARG A 269 21.13 13.75 0.48
N ILE A 270 20.72 13.63 -0.77
CA ILE A 270 19.54 12.86 -1.17
C ILE A 270 19.95 11.76 -2.15
N ILE A 271 19.60 10.52 -1.84
CA ILE A 271 19.70 9.37 -2.75
C ILE A 271 18.28 9.02 -3.25
N ALA A 272 17.93 9.51 -4.43
CA ALA A 272 16.62 9.33 -5.05
C ALA A 272 16.53 8.01 -5.82
N ARG A 273 15.83 7.01 -5.24
CA ARG A 273 15.57 5.68 -5.82
C ARG A 273 14.08 5.52 -6.16
N MET A 274 13.57 6.42 -6.98
CA MET A 274 12.14 6.54 -7.33
C MET A 274 11.69 5.66 -8.51
N GLY A 275 12.47 4.65 -8.88
CA GLY A 275 12.24 3.80 -10.04
C GLY A 275 12.55 4.50 -11.37
N SER A 276 12.16 3.86 -12.47
CA SER A 276 12.46 4.30 -13.83
C SER A 276 11.24 4.13 -14.75
N ALA A 277 11.32 4.67 -15.97
CA ALA A 277 10.27 4.54 -16.97
C ALA A 277 10.84 4.14 -18.33
N PRO A 278 10.09 3.46 -19.20
CA PRO A 278 10.48 3.22 -20.58
C PRO A 278 10.90 4.53 -21.30
N PRO A 279 11.97 4.54 -22.10
CA PRO A 279 12.40 5.70 -22.89
C PRO A 279 11.47 5.89 -24.10
N ARG A 280 10.22 6.30 -23.83
CA ARG A 280 9.12 6.29 -24.81
C ARG A 280 9.44 7.04 -26.11
N SER A 281 10.01 8.23 -26.05
CA SER A 281 10.33 9.03 -27.26
C SER A 281 11.19 8.24 -28.24
N PHE A 282 12.30 7.66 -27.75
CA PHE A 282 13.21 6.86 -28.56
C PHE A 282 12.53 5.63 -29.15
N VAL A 283 11.73 4.92 -28.34
CA VAL A 283 11.03 3.69 -28.77
C VAL A 283 9.96 4.00 -29.81
N GLU A 284 9.15 5.05 -29.62
CA GLU A 284 8.16 5.50 -30.59
C GLU A 284 8.83 5.98 -31.89
N GLU A 285 9.96 6.67 -31.81
CA GLU A 285 10.74 7.10 -32.98
C GLU A 285 11.27 5.92 -33.83
N CYS A 286 11.50 4.76 -33.19
CA CYS A 286 11.84 3.50 -33.87
C CYS A 286 10.63 2.83 -34.57
N GLY A 287 9.44 3.42 -34.50
CA GLY A 287 8.22 2.85 -35.10
C GLY A 287 7.43 1.92 -34.17
N ILE A 288 7.70 1.91 -32.86
CA ILE A 288 7.09 0.94 -31.94
C ILE A 288 5.91 1.56 -31.19
N GLU A 289 4.74 0.89 -31.23
CA GLU A 289 3.56 1.25 -30.45
C GLU A 289 3.66 0.77 -29.00
N PHE A 290 3.05 1.52 -28.09
CA PHE A 290 2.85 1.14 -26.69
C PHE A 290 1.43 0.64 -26.46
N THR A 291 1.21 -0.12 -25.39
CA THR A 291 -0.12 -0.65 -25.03
C THR A 291 -1.14 0.42 -24.65
N SER A 292 -0.71 1.60 -24.21
CA SER A 292 -1.56 2.77 -23.95
C SER A 292 -0.75 4.07 -24.03
N ASN A 293 -1.42 5.21 -23.83
CA ASN A 293 -0.78 6.53 -23.70
C ASN A 293 -0.19 6.79 -22.29
N ASP A 294 -0.31 5.84 -21.35
CA ASP A 294 0.25 6.00 -20.01
C ASP A 294 1.79 6.03 -20.07
N ARG A 295 2.41 6.93 -19.29
CA ARG A 295 3.88 7.08 -19.22
C ARG A 295 4.61 5.77 -18.85
N LEU A 296 3.96 4.94 -18.05
CA LEU A 296 4.50 3.67 -17.55
C LEU A 296 4.10 2.45 -18.40
N ALA A 297 3.33 2.65 -19.47
CA ALA A 297 3.00 1.55 -20.38
C ALA A 297 4.26 1.01 -21.06
N PHE A 298 4.19 -0.24 -21.50
CA PHE A 298 5.27 -0.94 -22.20
C PHE A 298 4.95 -1.07 -23.71
N PRO A 299 5.96 -1.37 -24.55
CA PRO A 299 5.76 -1.67 -25.95
C PRO A 299 4.75 -2.80 -26.16
N LYS A 300 4.00 -2.73 -27.26
CA LYS A 300 3.12 -3.80 -27.71
C LYS A 300 3.97 -4.89 -28.39
N LEU A 301 3.94 -6.09 -27.82
CA LEU A 301 4.78 -7.21 -28.24
C LEU A 301 3.94 -8.44 -28.60
N SER A 302 4.42 -9.18 -29.60
CA SER A 302 3.96 -10.55 -29.89
C SER A 302 4.53 -11.55 -28.86
N PRO A 303 4.02 -12.80 -28.82
CA PRO A 303 4.58 -13.85 -27.96
C PRO A 303 6.06 -14.17 -28.20
N VAL A 304 6.59 -13.81 -29.39
CA VAL A 304 8.00 -14.00 -29.77
C VAL A 304 8.84 -12.72 -29.58
N PHE A 305 8.33 -11.77 -28.79
CA PHE A 305 8.98 -10.48 -28.46
C PHE A 305 9.09 -9.48 -29.62
N GLU A 306 8.46 -9.75 -30.75
CA GLU A 306 8.46 -8.85 -31.89
C GLU A 306 7.51 -7.67 -31.65
N THR A 307 7.95 -6.48 -32.01
CA THR A 307 7.20 -5.24 -31.84
C THR A 307 6.23 -5.00 -33.01
N THR A 308 5.52 -3.88 -32.99
CA THR A 308 4.73 -3.42 -34.15
C THR A 308 5.58 -2.96 -35.34
N ALA A 309 6.90 -2.82 -35.17
CA ALA A 309 7.87 -2.62 -36.24
C ALA A 309 8.50 -3.99 -36.59
N PRO A 310 8.12 -4.62 -37.72
CA PRO A 310 8.59 -5.96 -38.07
C PRO A 310 10.12 -6.03 -38.13
N GLY A 311 10.72 -7.06 -37.54
CA GLY A 311 12.17 -7.21 -37.41
C GLY A 311 12.80 -6.46 -36.23
N ILE A 312 12.05 -5.64 -35.47
CA ILE A 312 12.50 -5.13 -34.17
C ILE A 312 11.86 -5.95 -33.06
N PHE A 313 12.69 -6.47 -32.18
CA PHE A 313 12.32 -7.25 -30.99
C PHE A 313 12.70 -6.49 -29.72
N VAL A 314 11.93 -6.62 -28.66
CA VAL A 314 12.19 -5.97 -27.36
C VAL A 314 12.24 -7.03 -26.26
N ILE A 315 13.34 -7.05 -25.51
CA ILE A 315 13.57 -7.99 -24.41
C ILE A 315 14.02 -7.27 -23.14
N GLY A 316 14.01 -7.99 -22.02
CA GLY A 316 14.43 -7.50 -20.72
C GLY A 316 13.39 -6.61 -20.05
N ALA A 317 13.85 -5.70 -19.18
CA ALA A 317 12.96 -4.83 -18.42
C ALA A 317 12.05 -3.94 -19.28
N LEU A 318 12.45 -3.61 -20.52
CA LEU A 318 11.62 -2.84 -21.44
C LEU A 318 10.41 -3.64 -21.96
N ALA A 319 10.48 -4.97 -21.97
CA ALA A 319 9.35 -5.84 -22.31
C ALA A 319 8.29 -5.92 -21.20
N GLY A 320 8.53 -5.26 -20.06
CA GLY A 320 7.61 -5.23 -18.92
C GLY A 320 7.83 -6.32 -17.89
N TYR A 321 8.90 -7.13 -18.02
CA TYR A 321 9.19 -8.23 -17.09
C TYR A 321 10.63 -8.16 -16.52
N PRO A 322 10.88 -7.33 -15.49
CA PRO A 322 12.24 -6.88 -15.13
C PRO A 322 13.06 -7.85 -14.25
N LEU A 323 12.71 -9.14 -14.18
CA LEU A 323 13.47 -10.13 -13.40
C LEU A 323 14.66 -10.66 -14.20
N ILE A 324 15.88 -10.56 -13.65
CA ILE A 324 17.13 -10.90 -14.36
C ILE A 324 17.07 -12.27 -15.02
N LYS A 325 16.60 -13.31 -14.30
CA LYS A 325 16.52 -14.68 -14.83
C LYS A 325 15.56 -14.78 -16.02
N HIS A 326 14.43 -14.07 -15.98
CA HIS A 326 13.50 -13.98 -17.10
C HIS A 326 14.11 -13.19 -18.26
N CYS A 327 14.72 -12.04 -18.00
CA CYS A 327 15.42 -11.23 -18.98
C CYS A 327 16.46 -12.05 -19.75
N MET A 328 17.27 -12.86 -19.07
CA MET A 328 18.25 -13.75 -19.69
C MET A 328 17.55 -14.81 -20.56
N ASN A 329 16.50 -15.47 -20.07
CA ASN A 329 15.73 -16.42 -20.86
C ASN A 329 15.10 -15.78 -22.12
N GLN A 330 14.61 -14.54 -22.03
CA GLN A 330 14.09 -13.81 -23.20
C GLN A 330 15.19 -13.57 -24.24
N GLY A 331 16.41 -13.27 -23.80
CA GLY A 331 17.57 -13.12 -24.68
C GLY A 331 17.90 -14.40 -25.45
N HIS A 332 17.87 -15.56 -24.78
CA HIS A 332 18.00 -16.85 -25.45
C HIS A 332 16.85 -17.08 -26.45
N ASP A 333 15.60 -16.91 -26.00
CA ASP A 333 14.40 -17.23 -26.78
C ASP A 333 14.26 -16.40 -28.05
N VAL A 334 14.50 -15.09 -27.97
CA VAL A 334 14.34 -14.20 -29.12
C VAL A 334 15.28 -14.58 -30.27
N VAL A 335 16.49 -15.06 -29.95
CA VAL A 335 17.46 -15.50 -30.97
C VAL A 335 17.02 -16.82 -31.59
N GLU A 336 16.47 -17.75 -30.80
CA GLU A 336 15.87 -18.98 -31.31
C GLU A 336 14.71 -18.68 -32.28
N PHE A 337 13.84 -17.71 -31.94
CA PHE A 337 12.75 -17.28 -32.82
C PHE A 337 13.27 -16.65 -34.12
N ILE A 338 14.27 -15.76 -34.04
CA ILE A 338 14.93 -15.18 -35.22
C ILE A 338 15.63 -16.25 -36.07
N ASN A 339 16.06 -17.36 -35.45
CA ASN A 339 16.63 -18.50 -36.14
C ASN A 339 15.59 -19.50 -36.69
N GLY A 340 14.29 -19.22 -36.53
CA GLY A 340 13.19 -20.01 -37.08
C GLY A 340 12.63 -21.09 -36.15
N ASN A 341 13.05 -21.16 -34.89
CA ASN A 341 12.50 -22.11 -33.92
C ASN A 341 11.17 -21.63 -33.34
N THR A 342 10.09 -21.79 -34.10
CA THR A 342 8.73 -21.37 -33.69
C THR A 342 8.08 -22.33 -32.69
N THR A 343 8.70 -23.47 -32.39
CA THR A 343 8.18 -24.47 -31.44
C THR A 343 8.63 -24.24 -30.00
N LEU A 344 9.58 -23.32 -29.78
CA LEU A 344 10.11 -23.03 -28.46
C LEU A 344 9.04 -22.41 -27.56
N LYS A 345 8.74 -23.09 -26.46
CA LYS A 345 7.84 -22.58 -25.43
C LYS A 345 8.60 -21.72 -24.41
N PRO A 346 7.93 -20.75 -23.74
CA PRO A 346 8.54 -19.99 -22.66
C PRO A 346 8.99 -20.89 -21.49
N ALA A 347 10.04 -20.47 -20.76
CA ALA A 347 10.65 -21.25 -19.67
C ALA A 347 9.69 -21.50 -18.49
N ASP A 348 8.70 -20.62 -18.32
CA ASP A 348 7.68 -20.71 -17.28
C ASP A 348 6.48 -21.59 -17.68
N GLU A 349 6.42 -22.05 -18.94
CA GLU A 349 5.31 -22.86 -19.45
C GLU A 349 5.01 -24.09 -18.57
N PRO A 350 5.99 -24.90 -18.13
CA PRO A 350 5.70 -26.07 -17.31
C PRO A 350 5.09 -25.70 -15.95
N ILE A 351 5.47 -24.55 -15.39
CA ILE A 351 5.00 -24.07 -14.09
C ILE A 351 3.54 -23.62 -14.22
N LEU A 352 3.22 -22.86 -15.26
CA LEU A 352 1.86 -22.40 -15.51
C LEU A 352 0.94 -23.57 -15.92
N ALA A 353 1.43 -24.52 -16.72
CA ALA A 353 0.69 -25.72 -17.08
C ALA A 353 0.32 -26.55 -15.83
N ALA A 354 1.24 -26.65 -14.86
CA ALA A 354 0.95 -27.32 -13.59
C ALA A 354 -0.14 -26.59 -12.79
N LYS A 355 -0.12 -25.25 -12.72
CA LYS A 355 -1.15 -24.44 -12.06
C LYS A 355 -2.53 -24.58 -12.72
N PHE A 356 -2.57 -24.73 -14.04
CA PHE A 356 -3.82 -24.82 -14.79
C PHE A 356 -4.37 -26.24 -14.94
N LYS A 357 -3.63 -27.25 -14.50
CA LYS A 357 -3.96 -28.67 -14.68
C LYS A 357 -5.34 -29.05 -14.14
N ASP A 358 -5.75 -28.46 -13.03
CA ASP A 358 -7.00 -28.78 -12.34
C ASP A 358 -8.18 -27.91 -12.82
N LEU A 359 -7.98 -27.04 -13.81
CA LEU A 359 -9.03 -26.19 -14.37
C LEU A 359 -9.89 -26.95 -15.42
N PRO A 360 -11.18 -26.61 -15.53
CA PRO A 360 -12.09 -27.29 -16.44
C PRO A 360 -11.87 -26.86 -17.90
N GLY A 361 -11.84 -27.83 -18.82
CA GLY A 361 -11.57 -27.58 -20.23
C GLY A 361 -10.08 -27.66 -20.52
N LYS A 362 -9.70 -28.58 -21.42
CA LYS A 362 -8.30 -28.88 -21.78
C LYS A 362 -7.70 -27.77 -22.65
N LYS A 363 -7.58 -26.55 -22.10
CA LYS A 363 -6.96 -25.39 -22.75
C LYS A 363 -5.45 -25.40 -22.57
N SER A 364 -4.74 -24.83 -23.53
CA SER A 364 -3.32 -24.50 -23.42
C SER A 364 -3.08 -23.38 -22.40
N VAL A 365 -1.81 -23.19 -22.01
CA VAL A 365 -1.41 -22.11 -21.09
C VAL A 365 -1.82 -20.74 -21.63
N ASP A 366 -1.56 -20.47 -22.91
CA ASP A 366 -1.89 -19.19 -23.52
C ASP A 366 -3.41 -18.93 -23.59
N GLU A 367 -4.21 -19.96 -23.92
CA GLU A 367 -5.67 -19.86 -23.88
C GLU A 367 -6.20 -19.59 -22.47
N TRP A 368 -5.59 -20.18 -21.44
CA TRP A 368 -5.95 -19.90 -20.05
C TRP A 368 -5.57 -18.48 -19.62
N LEU A 369 -4.36 -18.04 -19.95
CA LEU A 369 -3.91 -16.68 -19.63
C LEU A 369 -4.81 -15.64 -20.30
N GLU A 370 -5.14 -15.84 -21.58
CA GLU A 370 -6.03 -14.93 -22.31
C GLU A 370 -7.45 -14.96 -21.75
N PHE A 371 -7.96 -16.15 -21.38
CA PHE A 371 -9.25 -16.28 -20.69
C PHE A 371 -9.26 -15.49 -19.38
N LEU A 372 -8.28 -15.66 -18.51
CA LEU A 372 -8.22 -14.95 -17.23
C LEU A 372 -8.06 -13.43 -17.44
N ARG A 373 -7.22 -13.02 -18.39
CA ARG A 373 -6.94 -11.62 -18.71
C ARG A 373 -8.19 -10.88 -19.21
N THR A 374 -8.99 -11.52 -20.07
CA THR A 374 -10.19 -10.92 -20.66
C THR A 374 -11.42 -10.98 -19.77
N ASN A 375 -11.49 -11.96 -18.87
CA ASN A 375 -12.66 -12.17 -18.01
C ASN A 375 -12.52 -11.56 -16.61
N VAL A 376 -11.38 -10.92 -16.28
CA VAL A 376 -11.15 -10.26 -14.99
C VAL A 376 -10.79 -8.79 -15.21
N SER A 377 -11.60 -7.89 -14.67
CA SER A 377 -11.45 -6.43 -14.86
C SER A 377 -10.09 -5.88 -14.44
N ILE A 378 -9.51 -6.40 -13.34
CA ILE A 378 -8.20 -5.93 -12.85
C ILE A 378 -7.02 -6.45 -13.68
N LEU A 379 -7.22 -7.44 -14.56
CA LEU A 379 -6.17 -8.08 -15.37
C LEU A 379 -6.19 -7.64 -16.84
N GLU A 380 -7.27 -7.00 -17.29
CA GLU A 380 -7.48 -6.60 -18.70
C GLU A 380 -6.31 -5.79 -19.28
N GLY A 381 -5.74 -4.89 -18.46
CA GLY A 381 -4.62 -4.01 -18.85
C GLY A 381 -3.24 -4.66 -18.85
N LEU A 382 -3.10 -5.94 -18.47
CA LEU A 382 -1.82 -6.64 -18.50
C LEU A 382 -1.44 -7.04 -19.93
N SER A 383 -0.15 -6.93 -20.27
CA SER A 383 0.38 -7.58 -21.48
C SER A 383 0.43 -9.11 -21.29
N PRO A 384 0.51 -9.91 -22.38
CA PRO A 384 0.69 -11.36 -22.26
C PRO A 384 1.88 -11.75 -21.38
N LEU A 385 2.99 -11.02 -21.45
CA LEU A 385 4.18 -11.27 -20.62
C LEU A 385 3.93 -10.93 -19.14
N GLN A 386 3.29 -9.80 -18.86
CA GLN A 386 2.94 -9.42 -17.49
C GLN A 386 1.90 -10.37 -16.88
N MET A 387 1.00 -10.93 -17.70
CA MET A 387 0.03 -11.93 -17.27
C MET A 387 0.73 -13.22 -16.82
N ARG A 388 1.77 -13.66 -17.54
CA ARG A 388 2.60 -14.80 -17.13
C ARG A 388 3.28 -14.55 -15.79
N GLU A 389 3.90 -13.38 -15.63
CA GLU A 389 4.51 -12.95 -14.35
C GLU A 389 3.49 -13.00 -13.21
N PHE A 390 2.36 -12.34 -13.42
CA PHE A 390 1.32 -12.21 -12.41
C PHE A 390 0.82 -13.59 -11.93
N MET A 391 0.70 -14.56 -12.85
CA MET A 391 0.26 -15.92 -12.51
C MET A 391 1.34 -16.79 -11.85
N LEU A 392 2.63 -16.42 -11.91
CA LEU A 392 3.64 -17.10 -11.10
C LEU A 392 3.46 -16.79 -9.61
N ASP A 393 3.01 -15.59 -9.28
CA ASP A 393 2.79 -15.10 -7.91
C ASP A 393 1.31 -15.21 -7.44
N SER A 394 0.43 -15.78 -8.28
CA SER A 394 -1.01 -15.94 -8.01
C SER A 394 -1.46 -17.40 -8.16
N GLU A 395 -2.55 -17.76 -7.51
CA GLU A 395 -3.15 -19.10 -7.59
C GLU A 395 -4.48 -19.03 -8.34
N VAL A 396 -4.81 -20.06 -9.11
CA VAL A 396 -6.11 -20.16 -9.79
C VAL A 396 -6.76 -21.48 -9.43
N ARG A 397 -8.05 -21.44 -9.10
CA ARG A 397 -8.79 -22.62 -8.61
C ARG A 397 -10.18 -22.67 -9.22
N ALA A 398 -10.62 -23.89 -9.50
CA ALA A 398 -12.01 -24.18 -9.80
C ALA A 398 -12.76 -24.53 -8.52
N TYR A 399 -13.92 -23.92 -8.31
CA TYR A 399 -14.80 -24.16 -7.17
C TYR A 399 -16.09 -24.83 -7.63
N GLY A 400 -16.55 -25.80 -6.85
CA GLY A 400 -17.89 -26.39 -7.00
C GLY A 400 -18.97 -25.50 -6.39
N LYS A 401 -20.22 -25.69 -6.83
CA LYS A 401 -21.38 -24.98 -6.25
C LYS A 401 -21.43 -25.16 -4.72
N ASN A 402 -21.65 -24.07 -3.99
CA ASN A 402 -21.70 -23.96 -2.53
C ASN A 402 -20.39 -24.25 -1.78
N GLN A 403 -19.29 -24.50 -2.50
CA GLN A 403 -17.98 -24.67 -1.88
C GLN A 403 -17.55 -23.36 -1.20
N VAL A 404 -17.06 -23.48 0.04
CA VAL A 404 -16.48 -22.34 0.78
C VAL A 404 -15.19 -21.91 0.12
N ILE A 405 -15.06 -20.61 -0.13
CA ILE A 405 -13.82 -19.99 -0.59
C ILE A 405 -13.02 -19.51 0.63
N PHE A 406 -13.68 -18.82 1.56
CA PHE A 406 -13.18 -18.53 2.91
C PHE A 406 -14.36 -18.25 3.86
N GLU A 407 -14.11 -18.40 5.15
CA GLU A 407 -15.06 -18.13 6.22
C GLU A 407 -14.84 -16.74 6.84
N LYS A 408 -15.90 -16.18 7.43
CA LYS A 408 -15.80 -14.97 8.23
C LYS A 408 -14.75 -15.16 9.34
N ASN A 409 -13.93 -14.14 9.55
CA ASN A 409 -12.82 -14.10 10.49
C ASN A 409 -11.62 -14.99 10.11
N ASP A 410 -11.61 -15.66 8.96
CA ASP A 410 -10.41 -16.38 8.53
C ASP A 410 -9.21 -15.43 8.43
N PRO A 411 -8.01 -15.89 8.84
CA PRO A 411 -6.78 -15.16 8.57
C PRO A 411 -6.54 -15.19 7.06
N GLY A 412 -6.46 -14.02 6.43
CA GLY A 412 -6.20 -13.93 5.01
C GLY A 412 -6.39 -12.53 4.46
N SER A 413 -5.37 -12.04 3.77
CA SER A 413 -5.36 -10.73 3.11
C SER A 413 -5.34 -10.83 1.58
N SER A 414 -5.52 -12.03 1.02
CA SER A 414 -5.59 -12.24 -0.42
C SER A 414 -6.87 -11.66 -1.02
N LEU A 415 -6.77 -11.13 -2.23
CA LEU A 415 -7.89 -10.73 -3.06
C LEU A 415 -8.28 -11.90 -3.97
N PHE A 416 -9.56 -12.08 -4.23
CA PHE A 416 -10.04 -13.04 -5.22
C PHE A 416 -10.62 -12.30 -6.42
N ALA A 417 -10.38 -12.81 -7.62
CA ALA A 417 -10.99 -12.33 -8.84
C ALA A 417 -11.85 -13.43 -9.46
N VAL A 418 -13.09 -13.11 -9.82
CA VAL A 418 -14.04 -14.07 -10.41
C VAL A 418 -13.85 -14.08 -11.92
N ALA A 419 -13.13 -15.08 -12.44
CA ALA A 419 -12.92 -15.23 -13.88
C ALA A 419 -14.11 -15.93 -14.56
N ASP A 420 -14.85 -16.77 -13.84
CA ASP A 420 -16.06 -17.41 -14.34
C ASP A 420 -17.01 -17.79 -13.21
N GLY A 421 -18.32 -17.76 -13.49
CA GLY A 421 -19.39 -17.98 -12.52
C GLY A 421 -19.60 -16.79 -11.57
N GLN A 422 -19.97 -17.08 -10.31
CA GLN A 422 -20.26 -16.06 -9.29
C GLN A 422 -19.83 -16.50 -7.89
N ALA A 423 -19.46 -15.53 -7.04
CA ALA A 423 -19.30 -15.73 -5.61
C ALA A 423 -20.51 -15.19 -4.84
N LEU A 424 -20.90 -15.84 -3.75
CA LEU A 424 -22.00 -15.43 -2.88
C LEU A 424 -21.45 -15.04 -1.52
N VAL A 425 -21.70 -13.79 -1.11
CA VAL A 425 -21.32 -13.25 0.20
C VAL A 425 -22.46 -13.46 1.18
N GLU A 426 -22.22 -14.14 2.31
CA GLU A 426 -23.21 -14.31 3.37
C GLU A 426 -23.35 -13.03 4.22
N VAL A 427 -24.57 -12.49 4.32
CA VAL A 427 -24.81 -11.19 5.00
C VAL A 427 -24.97 -11.32 6.51
N ARG A 428 -25.50 -12.44 7.01
CA ARG A 428 -25.74 -12.68 8.45
C ARG A 428 -25.34 -14.09 8.86
N ALA A 429 -24.56 -14.19 9.94
CA ALA A 429 -24.14 -15.48 10.50
C ALA A 429 -25.34 -16.29 11.04
N GLU A 430 -26.39 -15.62 11.52
CA GLU A 430 -27.60 -16.29 12.03
C GLU A 430 -28.60 -16.69 10.92
N SER A 431 -28.36 -16.29 9.66
CA SER A 431 -29.27 -16.57 8.54
C SER A 431 -28.49 -16.70 7.21
N PRO A 432 -27.90 -17.88 6.93
CA PRO A 432 -27.06 -18.13 5.75
C PRO A 432 -27.79 -18.01 4.40
N ALA A 433 -29.12 -17.85 4.39
CA ALA A 433 -29.93 -17.79 3.19
C ALA A 433 -29.88 -16.41 2.48
N ILE A 434 -29.44 -15.36 3.16
CA ILE A 434 -29.34 -14.02 2.55
C ILE A 434 -27.91 -13.84 2.02
N THR A 435 -27.78 -13.88 0.69
CA THR A 435 -26.51 -13.72 0.01
C THR A 435 -26.53 -12.55 -0.98
N VAL A 436 -25.37 -11.94 -1.19
CA VAL A 436 -25.14 -10.94 -2.25
C VAL A 436 -24.21 -11.55 -3.30
N PRO A 437 -24.62 -11.61 -4.58
CA PRO A 437 -23.78 -12.15 -5.63
C PRO A 437 -22.68 -11.17 -6.02
N ILE A 438 -21.51 -11.72 -6.32
CA ILE A 438 -20.36 -11.07 -6.93
C ILE A 438 -20.13 -11.76 -8.26
N GLU A 439 -20.49 -11.04 -9.32
CA GLU A 439 -20.50 -11.55 -10.67
C GLU A 439 -19.09 -11.69 -11.26
N LYS A 440 -19.02 -12.48 -12.33
CA LYS A 440 -17.87 -12.58 -13.22
C LYS A 440 -17.29 -11.20 -13.60
N GLY A 441 -15.97 -11.11 -13.64
CA GLY A 441 -15.25 -9.88 -13.90
C GLY A 441 -14.94 -9.05 -12.67
N SER A 442 -15.65 -9.26 -11.56
CA SER A 442 -15.45 -8.55 -10.31
C SER A 442 -14.39 -9.21 -9.41
N ILE A 443 -14.08 -8.56 -8.28
CA ILE A 443 -13.09 -9.00 -7.30
C ILE A 443 -13.70 -9.02 -5.90
N PHE A 444 -13.17 -9.77 -4.93
CA PHE A 444 -13.63 -9.70 -3.53
C PHE A 444 -12.52 -9.95 -2.53
N GLY A 445 -12.70 -9.44 -1.31
CA GLY A 445 -11.65 -9.44 -0.28
C GLY A 445 -10.74 -8.21 -0.34
N GLU A 446 -11.07 -7.21 -1.15
CA GLU A 446 -10.38 -5.94 -1.35
C GLU A 446 -10.27 -5.11 -0.06
N VAL A 447 -11.24 -5.24 0.86
CA VAL A 447 -11.19 -4.57 2.16
C VAL A 447 -9.98 -5.06 2.97
N GLY A 448 -9.68 -6.37 2.93
CA GLY A 448 -8.52 -6.97 3.57
C GLY A 448 -7.18 -6.46 3.00
N LEU A 449 -7.14 -6.09 1.71
CA LEU A 449 -5.96 -5.46 1.10
C LEU A 449 -5.70 -4.06 1.67
N ILE A 450 -6.76 -3.26 1.78
CA ILE A 450 -6.68 -1.83 2.17
C ILE A 450 -6.44 -1.69 3.67
N SER A 451 -7.06 -2.55 4.48
CA SER A 451 -7.16 -2.35 5.93
C SER A 451 -6.44 -3.40 6.78
N GLY A 452 -5.86 -4.44 6.16
CA GLY A 452 -5.24 -5.57 6.87
C GLY A 452 -6.23 -6.39 7.71
N ARG A 453 -7.55 -6.18 7.51
CA ARG A 453 -8.62 -6.86 8.24
C ARG A 453 -8.72 -8.35 7.88
N ARG A 454 -9.19 -9.15 8.84
CA ARG A 454 -9.67 -10.53 8.59
C ARG A 454 -10.89 -10.50 7.66
N ARG A 455 -11.28 -11.66 7.14
CA ARG A 455 -12.45 -11.80 6.25
C ARG A 455 -13.73 -11.28 6.92
N GLY A 456 -14.34 -10.24 6.38
CA GLY A 456 -15.52 -9.60 6.96
C GLY A 456 -16.82 -10.42 6.83
N ALA A 457 -16.83 -11.40 5.93
CA ALA A 457 -17.97 -12.27 5.65
C ALA A 457 -17.49 -13.64 5.18
N THR A 458 -18.36 -14.65 5.25
CA THR A 458 -18.15 -15.94 4.60
C THR A 458 -18.51 -15.82 3.12
N VAL A 459 -17.67 -16.37 2.24
CA VAL A 459 -17.90 -16.34 0.79
C VAL A 459 -17.87 -17.76 0.23
N ARG A 460 -18.89 -18.09 -0.57
CA ARG A 460 -19.04 -19.39 -1.24
C ARG A 460 -19.16 -19.21 -2.74
N ALA A 461 -18.83 -20.23 -3.51
CA ALA A 461 -19.14 -20.23 -4.94
C ALA A 461 -20.66 -20.45 -5.14
N GLY A 462 -21.34 -19.57 -5.89
CA GLY A 462 -22.78 -19.71 -6.16
C GLY A 462 -23.10 -20.79 -7.20
N GLU A 463 -22.12 -21.09 -8.04
CA GLU A 463 -22.17 -22.13 -9.06
C GLU A 463 -20.77 -22.71 -9.30
N LYS A 464 -20.57 -23.46 -10.40
CA LYS A 464 -19.21 -23.84 -10.78
C LYS A 464 -18.46 -22.60 -11.22
N SER A 465 -17.34 -22.30 -10.58
CA SER A 465 -16.66 -21.01 -10.77
C SER A 465 -15.16 -21.18 -10.90
N ILE A 466 -14.52 -20.26 -11.62
CA ILE A 466 -13.06 -20.17 -11.72
C ILE A 466 -12.65 -18.86 -11.09
N MET A 467 -11.76 -18.92 -10.10
CA MET A 467 -11.31 -17.72 -9.39
C MET A 467 -9.80 -17.69 -9.26
N VAL A 468 -9.24 -16.48 -9.37
CA VAL A 468 -7.82 -16.21 -9.16
C VAL A 468 -7.65 -15.65 -7.75
N GLU A 469 -6.91 -16.35 -6.90
CA GLU A 469 -6.45 -15.85 -5.62
C GLU A 469 -5.13 -15.08 -5.80
N VAL A 470 -5.16 -13.82 -5.41
CA VAL A 470 -4.09 -12.84 -5.57
C VAL A 470 -3.59 -12.47 -4.18
N SER A 471 -2.32 -12.74 -3.89
CA SER A 471 -1.73 -12.32 -2.62
C SER A 471 -1.78 -10.79 -2.46
N ARG A 472 -1.74 -10.29 -1.22
CA ARG A 472 -1.73 -8.84 -0.97
C ARG A 472 -0.57 -8.13 -1.67
N THR A 473 0.62 -8.71 -1.62
CA THR A 473 1.81 -8.20 -2.31
C THR A 473 1.60 -8.16 -3.82
N ALA A 474 1.06 -9.23 -4.41
CA ALA A 474 0.78 -9.28 -5.84
C ALA A 474 -0.27 -8.23 -6.26
N ALA A 475 -1.33 -8.04 -5.48
CA ALA A 475 -2.34 -7.02 -5.74
C ALA A 475 -1.78 -5.59 -5.65
N LEU A 476 -0.99 -5.29 -4.62
CA LEU A 476 -0.35 -3.98 -4.46
C LEU A 476 0.66 -3.71 -5.59
N LYS A 477 1.45 -4.72 -5.99
CA LYS A 477 2.39 -4.64 -7.13
C LYS A 477 1.65 -4.40 -8.44
N LEU A 478 0.53 -5.09 -8.66
CA LEU A 478 -0.36 -4.91 -9.81
C LEU A 478 -0.90 -3.48 -9.87
N MET A 479 -1.46 -2.97 -8.77
CA MET A 479 -1.99 -1.59 -8.68
C MET A 479 -0.89 -0.53 -8.83
N SER A 480 0.33 -0.82 -8.39
CA SER A 480 1.48 0.09 -8.58
C SER A 480 1.98 0.11 -10.02
N SER A 481 1.95 -1.03 -10.70
CA SER A 481 2.56 -1.19 -12.03
C SER A 481 1.58 -0.98 -13.17
N VAL A 482 0.28 -1.18 -12.93
CA VAL A 482 -0.78 -1.15 -13.95
C VAL A 482 -1.85 -0.14 -13.54
N PRO A 483 -1.84 1.08 -14.11
CA PRO A 483 -2.81 2.13 -13.78
C PRO A 483 -4.27 1.71 -13.99
N ALA A 484 -4.55 0.90 -15.02
CA ALA A 484 -5.88 0.36 -15.29
C ALA A 484 -6.38 -0.53 -14.14
N ALA A 485 -5.53 -1.41 -13.62
CA ALA A 485 -5.85 -2.26 -12.49
C ALA A 485 -6.12 -1.43 -11.22
N LYS A 486 -5.31 -0.39 -10.96
CA LYS A 486 -5.56 0.54 -9.85
C LYS A 486 -6.92 1.20 -9.95
N ARG A 487 -7.30 1.69 -11.14
CA ARG A 487 -8.63 2.29 -11.38
C ARG A 487 -9.75 1.28 -11.17
N ALA A 488 -9.62 0.06 -11.68
CA ALA A 488 -10.61 -1.00 -11.53
C ALA A 488 -10.82 -1.39 -10.05
N VAL A 489 -9.74 -1.68 -9.30
CA VAL A 489 -9.83 -2.00 -7.86
C VAL A 489 -10.48 -0.85 -7.09
N THR A 490 -10.09 0.38 -7.40
CA THR A 490 -10.62 1.58 -6.75
C THR A 490 -12.11 1.75 -7.01
N ARG A 491 -12.54 1.63 -8.27
CA ARG A 491 -13.97 1.71 -8.65
C ARG A 491 -14.81 0.67 -7.92
N ILE A 492 -14.39 -0.60 -7.94
CA ILE A 492 -15.11 -1.70 -7.29
C ILE A 492 -15.18 -1.51 -5.77
N SER A 493 -14.08 -1.06 -5.15
CA SER A 493 -14.04 -0.78 -3.71
C SER A 493 -14.99 0.36 -3.33
N THR A 494 -15.00 1.45 -4.12
CA THR A 494 -15.88 2.60 -3.90
C THR A 494 -17.34 2.21 -4.09
N GLU A 495 -17.69 1.50 -5.17
CA GLU A 495 -19.06 1.03 -5.42
C GLU A 495 -19.62 0.27 -4.22
N ARG A 496 -18.84 -0.68 -3.68
CA ARG A 496 -19.25 -1.47 -2.51
C ARG A 496 -19.40 -0.64 -1.26
N GLN A 497 -18.47 0.28 -1.03
CA GLN A 497 -18.56 1.18 0.11
C GLN A 497 -19.84 2.02 0.04
N LEU A 498 -20.20 2.55 -1.13
CA LEU A 498 -21.44 3.31 -1.32
C LEU A 498 -22.68 2.43 -1.16
N LEU A 499 -22.69 1.21 -1.70
CA LEU A 499 -23.79 0.25 -1.51
C LEU A 499 -24.00 -0.09 -0.04
N GLN A 500 -22.92 -0.38 0.68
CA GLN A 500 -22.96 -0.67 2.12
C GLN A 500 -23.43 0.54 2.93
N MET A 501 -22.93 1.73 2.60
CA MET A 501 -23.25 2.97 3.29
C MET A 501 -24.71 3.32 3.13
N PHE A 502 -25.21 3.34 1.88
CA PHE A 502 -26.52 3.89 1.56
C PHE A 502 -27.64 2.86 1.60
N GLY A 503 -27.37 1.58 1.30
CA GLY A 503 -28.19 0.39 1.63
C GLY A 503 -29.68 0.38 1.24
N ALA A 504 -30.20 1.45 0.63
CA ALA A 504 -31.63 1.73 0.47
C ALA A 504 -32.22 1.07 -0.80
N GLY A 505 -31.89 -0.20 -1.04
CA GLY A 505 -32.28 -0.92 -2.26
C GLY A 505 -31.51 -0.47 -3.51
N LEU A 506 -30.32 0.11 -3.32
CA LEU A 506 -29.41 0.47 -4.41
C LEU A 506 -28.81 -0.79 -5.04
N THR A 507 -28.72 -0.79 -6.35
CA THR A 507 -28.00 -1.79 -7.15
C THR A 507 -26.71 -1.17 -7.70
N PRO A 508 -25.72 -1.97 -8.10
CA PRO A 508 -24.52 -1.47 -8.78
C PRO A 508 -24.86 -0.58 -9.99
N ALA A 509 -25.88 -0.94 -10.75
CA ALA A 509 -26.33 -0.17 -11.92
C ALA A 509 -26.75 1.26 -11.57
N ASP A 510 -27.43 1.44 -10.43
CA ASP A 510 -27.90 2.76 -9.97
C ASP A 510 -26.74 3.71 -9.64
N LEU A 511 -25.57 3.19 -9.27
CA LEU A 511 -24.41 3.98 -8.86
C LEU A 511 -23.49 4.38 -10.02
N THR A 512 -23.74 3.88 -11.25
CA THR A 512 -22.83 4.05 -12.39
C THR A 512 -22.47 5.52 -12.63
N GLU A 513 -23.47 6.39 -12.73
CA GLU A 513 -23.29 7.82 -13.02
C GLU A 513 -22.57 8.57 -11.87
N VAL A 514 -22.86 8.19 -10.63
CA VAL A 514 -22.20 8.74 -9.45
C VAL A 514 -20.73 8.31 -9.40
N LEU A 515 -20.43 7.05 -9.73
CA LEU A 515 -19.08 6.51 -9.74
C LEU A 515 -18.22 7.09 -10.87
N ASP A 516 -18.81 7.36 -12.03
CA ASP A 516 -18.10 7.96 -13.16
C ASP A 516 -17.64 9.40 -12.88
N THR A 517 -18.29 10.07 -11.92
CA THR A 517 -17.93 11.42 -11.46
C THR A 517 -17.15 11.42 -10.14
N ALA A 518 -16.88 10.25 -9.56
CA ALA A 518 -16.19 10.14 -8.27
C ALA A 518 -14.71 10.48 -8.39
N GLU A 519 -14.25 11.42 -7.57
CA GLU A 519 -12.85 11.84 -7.47
C GLU A 519 -12.29 11.46 -6.10
N ILE A 520 -11.14 10.77 -6.07
CA ILE A 520 -10.45 10.48 -4.81
C ILE A 520 -9.43 11.57 -4.54
N MET A 521 -9.61 12.23 -3.41
CA MET A 521 -8.79 13.31 -2.92
C MET A 521 -7.96 12.83 -1.73
N THR A 522 -6.67 13.12 -1.74
CA THR A 522 -5.83 13.01 -0.54
C THR A 522 -5.84 14.38 0.15
N VAL A 523 -6.20 14.39 1.43
CA VAL A 523 -6.38 15.61 2.23
C VAL A 523 -5.40 15.57 3.40
N LYS A 524 -4.63 16.65 3.59
CA LYS A 524 -3.64 16.74 4.68
C LYS A 524 -4.32 17.06 6.02
N ALA A 525 -3.66 16.74 7.13
CA ALA A 525 -4.13 17.16 8.45
C ALA A 525 -4.34 18.70 8.48
N GLY A 526 -5.51 19.14 8.95
CA GLY A 526 -5.91 20.54 9.01
C GLY A 526 -6.45 21.13 7.70
N GLU A 527 -6.35 20.43 6.57
CA GLU A 527 -6.88 20.88 5.28
C GLU A 527 -8.41 20.73 5.23
N PHE A 528 -9.08 21.72 4.64
CA PHE A 528 -10.54 21.80 4.57
C PHE A 528 -11.04 21.15 3.28
N ILE A 529 -12.07 20.32 3.39
CA ILE A 529 -12.84 19.82 2.23
C ILE A 529 -14.11 20.62 1.98
N ILE A 530 -14.61 21.30 3.01
CA ILE A 530 -15.77 22.21 2.96
C ILE A 530 -15.45 23.42 3.82
N ARG A 531 -15.71 24.63 3.32
CA ARG A 531 -15.70 25.86 4.14
C ARG A 531 -17.12 26.38 4.35
N GLU A 532 -17.41 26.80 5.57
CA GLU A 532 -18.66 27.50 5.89
C GLU A 532 -18.84 28.72 4.98
N GLY A 533 -20.06 28.91 4.47
CA GLY A 533 -20.41 30.00 3.56
C GLY A 533 -20.05 29.76 2.09
N GLU A 534 -19.27 28.73 1.78
CA GLU A 534 -18.92 28.37 0.40
C GLU A 534 -20.15 27.90 -0.39
N GLN A 535 -20.17 28.18 -1.70
CA GLN A 535 -21.17 27.62 -2.60
C GLN A 535 -20.71 26.23 -3.07
N GLY A 536 -21.57 25.23 -2.94
CA GLY A 536 -21.27 23.89 -3.44
C GLY A 536 -22.24 22.85 -2.89
N ASP A 537 -22.52 21.85 -3.70
CA ASP A 537 -23.48 20.78 -3.41
C ASP A 537 -22.87 19.37 -3.50
N ASP A 538 -21.56 19.27 -3.79
CA ASP A 538 -20.83 18.00 -3.80
C ASP A 538 -20.93 17.26 -2.46
N ILE A 539 -20.94 15.93 -2.54
CA ILE A 539 -20.94 15.01 -1.39
C ILE A 539 -19.54 14.45 -1.21
N PHE A 540 -19.12 14.31 0.04
CA PHE A 540 -17.83 13.76 0.40
C PHE A 540 -17.99 12.53 1.27
N VAL A 541 -17.37 11.43 0.89
CA VAL A 541 -17.35 10.17 1.62
C VAL A 541 -15.94 9.93 2.16
N ILE A 542 -15.81 9.74 3.47
CA ILE A 542 -14.52 9.54 4.13
C ILE A 542 -14.12 8.08 3.95
N ARG A 543 -13.04 7.83 3.20
CA ARG A 543 -12.57 6.48 2.88
C ARG A 543 -11.52 6.00 3.86
N VAL A 544 -10.55 6.86 4.17
CA VAL A 544 -9.45 6.60 5.13
C VAL A 544 -9.21 7.87 5.94
N GLY A 545 -8.88 7.72 7.22
CA GLY A 545 -8.66 8.85 8.12
C GLY A 545 -9.96 9.39 8.70
N SER A 546 -9.97 10.66 9.07
CA SER A 546 -11.13 11.27 9.73
C SER A 546 -11.16 12.78 9.70
N MET A 547 -12.36 13.30 9.91
CA MET A 547 -12.68 14.72 9.77
C MET A 547 -13.37 15.26 11.02
N ILE A 548 -13.32 16.56 11.19
CA ILE A 548 -14.10 17.29 12.19
C ILE A 548 -14.96 18.35 11.50
N VAL A 549 -16.15 18.54 12.04
CA VAL A 549 -17.09 19.59 11.62
C VAL A 549 -17.02 20.73 12.62
N GLU A 550 -16.78 21.93 12.14
CA GLU A 550 -16.72 23.14 12.97
C GLU A 550 -17.52 24.29 12.34
N LYS A 551 -18.07 25.16 13.19
CA LYS A 551 -18.81 26.35 12.77
C LYS A 551 -18.26 27.59 13.45
N ILE A 552 -18.20 28.72 12.75
CA ILE A 552 -17.74 29.99 13.33
C ILE A 552 -18.89 30.64 14.10
N VAL A 553 -18.75 30.72 15.42
CA VAL A 553 -19.74 31.35 16.32
C VAL A 553 -19.01 32.38 17.16
N GLY A 554 -19.49 33.63 17.14
CA GLY A 554 -18.84 34.72 17.89
C GLY A 554 -17.39 34.99 17.48
N GLY A 555 -17.01 34.67 16.24
CA GLY A 555 -15.65 34.83 15.72
C GLY A 555 -14.67 33.70 16.07
N LYS A 556 -15.13 32.63 16.75
CA LYS A 556 -14.31 31.46 17.11
C LYS A 556 -14.85 30.19 16.46
N PRO A 557 -13.97 29.23 16.09
CA PRO A 557 -14.41 27.93 15.60
C PRO A 557 -14.94 27.08 16.75
N VAL A 558 -16.19 26.65 16.63
CA VAL A 558 -16.87 25.76 17.57
C VAL A 558 -16.96 24.37 16.95
N PHE A 559 -16.45 23.38 17.68
CA PHE A 559 -16.55 21.98 17.29
C PHE A 559 -18.02 21.52 17.32
N LEU A 560 -18.50 20.87 16.26
CA LEU A 560 -19.87 20.35 16.17
C LEU A 560 -19.91 18.82 16.24
N SER A 561 -19.09 18.14 15.43
CA SER A 561 -19.11 16.68 15.31
C SER A 561 -17.79 16.12 14.79
N TYR A 562 -17.54 14.84 15.12
CA TYR A 562 -16.46 14.02 14.59
C TYR A 562 -16.98 13.08 13.50
N LEU A 563 -16.17 12.83 12.47
CA LEU A 563 -16.55 11.99 11.32
C LEU A 563 -15.45 10.97 11.01
N PRO A 564 -15.63 9.68 11.37
CA PRO A 564 -14.69 8.62 11.03
C PRO A 564 -14.83 8.17 9.57
N ALA A 565 -13.87 7.34 9.13
CA ALA A 565 -13.98 6.59 7.87
C ALA A 565 -15.31 5.81 7.81
N GLY A 566 -15.96 5.82 6.63
CA GLY A 566 -17.32 5.30 6.45
C GLY A 566 -18.43 6.33 6.69
N SER A 567 -18.11 7.55 7.13
CA SER A 567 -19.07 8.67 7.19
C SER A 567 -19.12 9.46 5.88
N TYR A 568 -20.20 10.21 5.67
CA TYR A 568 -20.35 11.15 4.55
C TYR A 568 -20.85 12.53 5.00
N VAL A 569 -20.55 13.57 4.21
CA VAL A 569 -20.97 14.96 4.44
C VAL A 569 -21.31 15.71 3.16
N GLY A 570 -22.01 16.83 3.32
CA GLY A 570 -22.36 17.75 2.24
C GLY A 570 -23.84 17.72 1.85
N GLU A 571 -24.60 16.78 2.42
CA GLU A 571 -26.01 16.52 2.12
C GLU A 571 -26.93 17.70 2.40
N MET A 572 -26.60 18.53 3.41
CA MET A 572 -27.41 19.70 3.76
C MET A 572 -27.52 20.70 2.59
N ALA A 573 -26.40 21.03 1.96
CA ALA A 573 -26.38 21.96 0.84
C ALA A 573 -27.00 21.33 -0.42
N LEU A 574 -26.83 20.03 -0.60
CA LEU A 574 -27.41 19.30 -1.73
C LEU A 574 -28.94 19.23 -1.67
N ILE A 575 -29.51 18.96 -0.49
CA ILE A 575 -30.96 18.74 -0.28
C ILE A 575 -31.69 20.06 0.02
N GLY A 576 -31.16 20.85 0.95
CA GLY A 576 -31.80 22.08 1.42
C GLY A 576 -31.57 23.28 0.50
N GLY A 577 -30.54 23.22 -0.35
CA GLY A 577 -30.06 24.37 -1.10
C GLY A 577 -29.37 25.41 -0.22
N GLY A 578 -28.65 26.35 -0.86
CA GLY A 578 -27.92 27.41 -0.17
C GLY A 578 -26.45 27.08 0.12
N PRO A 579 -25.72 27.98 0.80
CA PRO A 579 -24.31 27.81 1.08
C PRO A 579 -24.03 26.72 2.12
N ARG A 580 -22.79 26.24 2.17
CA ARG A 580 -22.31 25.29 3.18
C ARG A 580 -22.49 25.86 4.58
N THR A 581 -23.10 25.08 5.48
CA THR A 581 -23.53 25.53 6.81
C THR A 581 -22.47 25.41 7.90
N ALA A 582 -21.42 24.63 7.66
CA ALA A 582 -20.30 24.41 8.55
C ALA A 582 -19.04 24.07 7.74
N SER A 583 -17.88 24.24 8.35
CA SER A 583 -16.60 23.85 7.80
C SER A 583 -16.27 22.40 8.16
N VAL A 584 -15.61 21.68 7.25
CA VAL A 584 -15.14 20.31 7.49
C VAL A 584 -13.66 20.22 7.12
N LYS A 585 -12.83 19.76 8.05
CA LYS A 585 -11.38 19.61 7.84
C LYS A 585 -10.86 18.29 8.39
N ALA A 586 -9.77 17.81 7.80
CA ALA A 586 -9.15 16.55 8.20
C ALA A 586 -8.40 16.70 9.52
N THR A 587 -8.45 15.67 10.38
CA THR A 587 -7.66 15.64 11.62
C THR A 587 -6.30 14.97 11.41
N VAL A 588 -6.25 14.01 10.50
CA VAL A 588 -5.07 13.26 10.05
C VAL A 588 -5.05 13.25 8.53
N LYS A 589 -3.91 12.88 7.93
CA LYS A 589 -3.87 12.59 6.49
C LYS A 589 -4.96 11.59 6.12
N SER A 590 -5.83 11.98 5.20
CA SER A 590 -7.08 11.27 4.90
C SER A 590 -7.27 11.07 3.39
N GLU A 591 -8.02 10.04 3.01
CA GLU A 591 -8.56 9.88 1.65
C GLU A 591 -10.07 10.09 1.67
N VAL A 592 -10.54 10.98 0.79
CA VAL A 592 -11.95 11.35 0.67
C VAL A 592 -12.40 11.14 -0.75
N ILE A 593 -13.57 10.55 -0.93
CA ILE A 593 -14.23 10.40 -2.22
C ILE A 593 -15.20 11.57 -2.38
N ARG A 594 -14.93 12.44 -3.34
CA ARG A 594 -15.83 13.52 -3.74
C ARG A 594 -16.75 13.01 -4.84
N LEU A 595 -18.05 13.12 -4.61
CA LEU A 595 -19.11 12.78 -5.56
C LEU A 595 -19.78 14.08 -6.00
N LYS A 596 -19.99 14.24 -7.31
CA LYS A 596 -20.64 15.45 -7.82
C LYS A 596 -22.09 15.55 -7.33
N GLY A 597 -22.48 16.73 -6.85
CA GLY A 597 -23.82 16.97 -6.32
C GLY A 597 -24.93 16.65 -7.32
N GLU A 598 -24.76 17.06 -8.59
CA GLU A 598 -25.72 16.81 -9.67
C GLU A 598 -26.07 15.32 -9.84
N ALA A 599 -25.04 14.46 -9.99
CA ALA A 599 -25.23 13.02 -10.15
C ALA A 599 -25.88 12.38 -8.91
N PHE A 600 -25.49 12.83 -7.71
CA PHE A 600 -26.06 12.29 -6.47
C PHE A 600 -27.51 12.76 -6.25
N ARG A 601 -27.86 13.98 -6.68
CA ARG A 601 -29.24 14.48 -6.66
C ARG A 601 -30.13 13.64 -7.56
N ALA A 602 -29.70 13.39 -8.80
CA ALA A 602 -30.41 12.53 -9.74
C ALA A 602 -30.65 11.13 -9.14
N LEU A 603 -29.65 10.56 -8.45
CA LEU A 603 -29.80 9.29 -7.76
C LEU A 603 -30.86 9.33 -6.63
N MET A 604 -30.87 10.39 -5.81
CA MET A 604 -31.87 10.55 -4.74
C MET A 604 -33.29 10.73 -5.28
N GLU A 605 -33.45 11.44 -6.41
CA GLU A 605 -34.73 11.59 -7.10
C GLU A 605 -35.24 10.25 -7.64
N ALA A 606 -34.35 9.44 -8.21
CA ALA A 606 -34.67 8.10 -8.71
C ALA A 606 -34.97 7.09 -7.58
N LYS A 607 -34.45 7.32 -6.37
CA LYS A 607 -34.53 6.39 -5.22
C LYS A 607 -35.07 7.09 -3.98
N PRO A 608 -36.41 7.21 -3.82
CA PRO A 608 -37.02 7.93 -2.69
C PRO A 608 -36.60 7.43 -1.30
N ALA A 609 -36.35 6.13 -1.14
CA ALA A 609 -35.87 5.56 0.13
C ALA A 609 -34.49 6.11 0.54
N LEU A 610 -33.63 6.42 -0.43
CA LEU A 610 -32.33 7.05 -0.18
C LEU A 610 -32.51 8.50 0.29
N LEU A 611 -33.39 9.25 -0.37
CA LEU A 611 -33.70 10.64 -0.01
C LEU A 611 -34.26 10.74 1.42
N GLU A 612 -35.19 9.86 1.80
CA GLU A 612 -35.77 9.85 3.15
C GLU A 612 -34.76 9.46 4.23
N ARG A 613 -33.79 8.61 3.91
CA ARG A 613 -32.65 8.36 4.80
C ARG A 613 -31.77 9.60 4.93
N ALA A 614 -31.38 10.21 3.81
CA ALA A 614 -30.54 11.40 3.82
C ALA A 614 -31.19 12.58 4.55
N ARG A 615 -32.52 12.74 4.44
CA ARG A 615 -33.30 13.74 5.20
C ARG A 615 -33.27 13.50 6.72
N ARG A 616 -33.34 12.24 7.16
CA ARG A 616 -33.21 11.90 8.60
C ARG A 616 -31.83 12.24 9.13
N ASP A 617 -30.79 11.87 8.39
CA ASP A 617 -29.40 12.17 8.77
C ASP A 617 -29.15 13.70 8.77
N MET A 618 -29.74 14.42 7.81
CA MET A 618 -29.71 15.89 7.74
C MET A 618 -30.42 16.56 8.92
N ALA A 619 -31.60 16.08 9.32
CA ALA A 619 -32.36 16.64 10.43
C ALA A 619 -31.57 16.61 11.75
N ALA A 620 -30.93 15.48 12.05
CA ALA A 620 -30.07 15.35 13.24
C ALA A 620 -28.93 16.39 13.27
N ARG A 621 -28.35 16.71 12.11
CA ARG A 621 -27.29 17.73 11.99
C ARG A 621 -27.82 19.15 12.06
N GLN A 622 -29.01 19.40 11.49
CA GLN A 622 -29.70 20.69 11.59
C GLN A 622 -30.04 21.04 13.04
N ASP A 623 -30.51 20.06 13.82
CA ASP A 623 -30.82 20.25 15.23
C ASP A 623 -29.58 20.67 16.03
N ILE A 624 -28.42 20.03 15.77
CA ILE A 624 -27.13 20.40 16.40
C ILE A 624 -26.74 21.82 16.02
N ASN A 625 -26.83 22.18 14.73
CA ASN A 625 -26.45 23.51 14.26
C ASN A 625 -27.37 24.61 14.84
N ALA A 626 -28.68 24.36 14.87
CA ALA A 626 -29.67 25.28 15.44
C ALA A 626 -29.48 25.45 16.94
N PHE A 627 -29.20 24.36 17.65
CA PHE A 627 -28.87 24.37 19.08
C PHE A 627 -27.67 25.27 19.37
N VAL A 628 -26.57 25.08 18.64
CA VAL A 628 -25.34 25.87 18.83
C VAL A 628 -25.58 27.36 18.52
N GLU A 629 -26.32 27.68 17.45
CA GLU A 629 -26.62 29.09 17.12
C GLU A 629 -27.51 29.76 18.16
N SER A 630 -28.51 29.04 18.71
CA SER A 630 -29.44 29.57 19.72
C SER A 630 -28.76 30.00 21.03
N ARG A 631 -27.53 29.52 21.29
CA ARG A 631 -26.77 29.77 22.52
C ARG A 631 -25.57 30.70 22.34
N LYS A 632 -25.45 31.34 21.18
CA LYS A 632 -24.34 32.25 20.82
C LYS A 632 -24.10 33.38 21.81
N ASP A 633 -25.16 33.92 22.41
CA ASP A 633 -25.08 35.10 23.30
C ASP A 633 -24.96 34.76 24.80
N SER A 634 -25.22 33.50 25.20
CA SER A 634 -25.36 33.11 26.61
C SER A 634 -24.22 32.20 27.13
N PHE A 635 -23.33 31.72 26.26
CA PHE A 635 -22.43 30.59 26.56
C PHE A 635 -20.97 30.74 26.05
N SER A 636 -20.40 31.94 25.99
CA SER A 636 -19.02 32.11 25.46
C SER A 636 -17.98 31.24 26.20
N THR A 637 -17.99 31.23 27.53
CA THR A 637 -17.02 30.47 28.36
C THR A 637 -17.20 28.96 28.26
N VAL A 638 -18.43 28.48 28.17
CA VAL A 638 -18.76 27.06 28.19
C VAL A 638 -18.54 26.43 26.81
N VAL A 639 -18.89 27.13 25.73
CA VAL A 639 -18.57 26.70 24.35
C VAL A 639 -17.06 26.70 24.10
N ASP A 640 -16.33 27.67 24.67
CA ASP A 640 -14.86 27.67 24.68
C ASP A 640 -14.30 26.44 25.41
N MET A 641 -14.80 26.14 26.61
CA MET A 641 -14.39 24.96 27.40
C MET A 641 -14.70 23.65 26.65
N TYR A 642 -15.86 23.53 26.01
CA TYR A 642 -16.22 22.36 25.21
C TYR A 642 -15.32 22.19 23.99
N SER A 643 -15.08 23.26 23.24
CA SER A 643 -14.23 23.20 22.05
C SER A 643 -12.79 22.83 22.42
N GLN A 644 -12.30 23.32 23.55
CA GLN A 644 -10.98 22.93 24.08
C GLN A 644 -10.96 21.49 24.57
N THR A 645 -12.04 20.99 25.17
CA THR A 645 -12.16 19.59 25.62
C THR A 645 -12.21 18.65 24.42
N ALA A 646 -13.04 18.92 23.42
CA ALA A 646 -13.10 18.15 22.17
C ALA A 646 -11.74 18.15 21.45
N LYS A 647 -11.09 19.32 21.36
CA LYS A 647 -9.74 19.44 20.82
C LYS A 647 -8.73 18.60 21.61
N PHE A 648 -8.74 18.68 22.93
CA PHE A 648 -7.88 17.86 23.79
C PHE A 648 -8.06 16.37 23.51
N LEU A 649 -9.29 15.91 23.35
CA LEU A 649 -9.57 14.49 23.10
C LEU A 649 -9.06 14.05 21.72
N VAL A 650 -9.29 14.86 20.69
CA VAL A 650 -8.76 14.63 19.33
C VAL A 650 -7.23 14.61 19.32
N ASP A 651 -6.59 15.61 19.96
CA ASP A 651 -5.13 15.71 20.08
C ASP A 651 -4.52 14.52 20.87
N ASN A 652 -5.33 13.80 21.66
CA ASN A 652 -4.95 12.58 22.36
C ASN A 652 -5.43 11.30 21.66
N GLY A 653 -5.73 11.36 20.37
CA GLY A 653 -5.98 10.16 19.54
C GLY A 653 -7.36 9.55 19.67
N ILE A 654 -8.33 10.26 20.26
CA ILE A 654 -9.70 9.78 20.37
C ILE A 654 -10.39 9.77 19.01
N GLY A 655 -9.95 10.57 18.05
CA GLY A 655 -10.44 10.47 16.68
C GLY A 655 -10.27 9.04 16.13
N GLU A 656 -9.08 8.47 16.23
CA GLU A 656 -8.85 7.13 15.69
C GLU A 656 -9.41 6.00 16.55
N ALA A 657 -9.89 6.28 17.76
CA ALA A 657 -10.38 5.27 18.70
C ALA A 657 -11.71 4.68 18.22
N THR A 658 -11.99 3.42 18.53
CA THR A 658 -13.36 2.89 18.45
C THR A 658 -14.02 2.90 19.80
N ASP A 659 -13.21 2.66 20.83
CA ASP A 659 -13.61 2.67 22.22
C ASP A 659 -12.41 3.11 23.07
N VAL A 660 -12.60 4.18 23.85
CA VAL A 660 -11.58 4.76 24.72
C VAL A 660 -12.03 4.70 26.17
N LEU A 661 -11.10 4.37 27.07
CA LEU A 661 -11.29 4.50 28.50
C LEU A 661 -11.04 5.96 28.91
N LEU A 662 -12.01 6.58 29.58
CA LEU A 662 -11.91 7.88 30.22
C LEU A 662 -12.16 7.74 31.72
N ILE A 663 -11.57 8.65 32.50
CA ILE A 663 -11.79 8.74 33.95
C ILE A 663 -12.26 10.15 34.29
N ASP A 664 -13.42 10.26 34.93
CA ASP A 664 -13.90 11.51 35.51
C ASP A 664 -13.24 11.75 36.88
N GLU A 665 -12.34 12.72 36.93
CA GLU A 665 -11.59 13.12 38.14
C GLU A 665 -12.49 13.74 39.23
N HIS A 666 -13.71 14.20 38.90
CA HIS A 666 -14.65 14.62 39.94
C HIS A 666 -15.21 13.43 40.73
N LEU A 667 -15.34 12.27 40.08
CA LEU A 667 -15.87 11.04 40.68
C LEU A 667 -14.74 10.10 41.14
N CYS A 668 -13.54 10.25 40.60
CA CYS A 668 -12.41 9.40 40.92
C CYS A 668 -11.91 9.64 42.35
N VAL A 669 -11.82 8.59 43.14
CA VAL A 669 -11.29 8.63 44.51
C VAL A 669 -9.86 8.07 44.63
N GLY A 670 -9.19 7.80 43.50
CA GLY A 670 -7.81 7.31 43.49
C GLY A 670 -7.58 5.95 44.18
N CYS A 671 -8.59 5.07 44.19
CA CYS A 671 -8.52 3.78 44.92
C CYS A 671 -7.73 2.67 44.19
N ASP A 672 -7.37 2.89 42.92
CA ASP A 672 -6.70 1.96 42.00
C ASP A 672 -7.42 0.63 41.75
N ASN A 673 -8.71 0.53 42.08
CA ASN A 673 -9.48 -0.69 41.85
C ASN A 673 -9.56 -1.05 40.35
N CYS A 674 -9.56 -0.06 39.47
CA CYS A 674 -9.57 -0.28 38.02
C CYS A 674 -8.31 -1.01 37.53
N GLU A 675 -7.13 -0.65 38.04
CA GLU A 675 -5.86 -1.33 37.74
C GLU A 675 -5.76 -2.68 38.43
N LYS A 676 -6.11 -2.75 39.72
CA LYS A 676 -6.05 -3.99 40.49
C LYS A 676 -6.92 -5.07 39.85
N ALA A 677 -8.17 -4.73 39.52
CA ALA A 677 -9.08 -5.64 38.84
C ALA A 677 -8.63 -6.01 37.43
N CYS A 678 -8.01 -5.06 36.70
CA CYS A 678 -7.43 -5.35 35.39
C CYS A 678 -6.32 -6.40 35.49
N ALA A 679 -5.36 -6.21 36.40
CA ALA A 679 -4.28 -7.17 36.62
C ALA A 679 -4.80 -8.54 37.06
N ASP A 680 -5.74 -8.60 38.00
CA ASP A 680 -6.30 -9.87 38.49
C ASP A 680 -7.13 -10.60 37.42
N SER A 681 -7.71 -9.88 36.46
CA SER A 681 -8.42 -10.47 35.31
C SER A 681 -7.46 -10.94 34.20
N HIS A 682 -6.21 -10.48 34.20
CA HIS A 682 -5.25 -10.69 33.11
C HIS A 682 -3.88 -11.12 33.61
N GLU A 683 -3.77 -12.36 34.08
CA GLU A 683 -2.51 -13.04 34.43
C GLU A 683 -1.62 -12.29 35.45
N GLY A 684 -2.18 -11.36 36.21
CA GLY A 684 -1.44 -10.54 37.18
C GLY A 684 -0.72 -9.34 36.57
N LEU A 685 -1.00 -8.95 35.33
CA LEU A 685 -0.42 -7.78 34.67
C LEU A 685 -1.52 -6.79 34.29
N SER A 686 -1.45 -5.57 34.83
CA SER A 686 -2.41 -4.55 34.43
C SER A 686 -2.22 -4.21 32.96
N ARG A 687 -3.31 -3.93 32.25
CA ARG A 687 -3.33 -3.48 30.85
C ARG A 687 -3.69 -2.00 30.74
N LEU A 688 -3.67 -1.31 31.88
CA LEU A 688 -4.06 0.06 32.17
C LEU A 688 -3.03 0.64 33.14
N ASP A 689 -2.72 1.92 32.99
CA ASP A 689 -2.09 2.75 34.02
C ASP A 689 -3.00 3.97 34.23
N ARG A 690 -3.57 4.10 35.44
CA ARG A 690 -4.59 5.10 35.80
C ARG A 690 -3.96 6.47 35.97
N GLU A 691 -2.72 6.55 36.46
CA GLU A 691 -2.07 7.82 36.75
C GLU A 691 -1.37 8.38 35.51
N ALA A 692 -0.83 7.50 34.67
CA ALA A 692 -0.19 7.90 33.43
C ALA A 692 -1.24 8.32 32.41
N GLY A 693 -1.08 9.51 31.83
CA GLY A 693 -1.99 10.01 30.81
C GLY A 693 -1.96 11.52 30.77
N LYS A 694 -2.92 12.10 30.05
CA LYS A 694 -3.15 13.55 30.12
C LYS A 694 -4.52 13.80 30.73
N THR A 695 -4.62 14.88 31.50
CA THR A 695 -5.88 15.37 32.06
C THR A 695 -6.19 16.74 31.48
N TYR A 696 -7.45 16.97 31.14
CA TYR A 696 -7.95 18.30 30.81
C TYR A 696 -9.33 18.50 31.44
N ALA A 697 -9.52 19.64 32.11
CA ALA A 697 -10.66 19.87 32.99
C ALA A 697 -10.80 18.71 34.01
N HIS A 698 -11.90 17.97 33.98
CA HIS A 698 -12.16 16.81 34.85
C HIS A 698 -11.96 15.47 34.13
N LEU A 699 -11.55 15.47 32.87
CA LEU A 699 -11.42 14.26 32.07
C LEU A 699 -9.96 13.85 31.98
N HIS A 700 -9.68 12.66 32.49
CA HIS A 700 -8.40 12.01 32.37
C HIS A 700 -8.44 10.92 31.29
N VAL A 701 -7.48 10.95 30.37
CA VAL A 701 -7.26 9.92 29.35
C VAL A 701 -6.09 9.05 29.83
N PRO A 702 -6.36 7.94 30.53
CA PRO A 702 -5.31 7.07 31.06
C PRO A 702 -4.56 6.33 29.96
N THR A 703 -3.40 5.78 30.31
CA THR A 703 -2.61 4.95 29.40
C THR A 703 -3.26 3.58 29.28
N SER A 704 -4.18 3.48 28.32
CA SER A 704 -4.89 2.26 27.95
C SER A 704 -5.06 2.22 26.43
N CYS A 705 -5.22 1.02 25.86
CA CYS A 705 -5.51 0.90 24.44
C CYS A 705 -6.81 1.62 24.06
N ARG A 706 -6.77 2.30 22.91
CA ARG A 706 -7.90 3.03 22.28
C ARG A 706 -8.68 2.19 21.26
N HIS A 707 -8.27 0.93 21.07
CA HIS A 707 -8.84 0.00 20.09
C HIS A 707 -9.05 0.66 18.72
N CYS A 708 -8.00 1.29 18.16
CA CYS A 708 -8.15 2.17 17.00
C CYS A 708 -8.89 1.50 15.83
N GLU A 709 -9.70 2.27 15.11
CA GLU A 709 -10.40 1.86 13.89
C GLU A 709 -9.41 1.32 12.84
N HIS A 710 -8.23 1.95 12.79
CA HIS A 710 -7.05 1.50 12.06
C HIS A 710 -5.93 1.15 13.07
N PRO A 711 -5.84 -0.11 13.53
CA PRO A 711 -4.90 -0.49 14.57
C PRO A 711 -3.46 -0.53 14.05
N HIS A 712 -2.71 0.56 14.29
CA HIS A 712 -1.28 0.68 13.95
C HIS A 712 -0.45 -0.51 14.45
N CYS A 713 -0.78 -1.02 15.63
CA CYS A 713 -0.11 -2.15 16.25
C CYS A 713 -0.22 -3.47 15.45
N MET A 714 -1.24 -3.61 14.58
CA MET A 714 -1.50 -4.81 13.79
C MET A 714 -0.65 -4.87 12.51
N ALA A 715 -0.23 -3.72 11.97
CA ALA A 715 0.35 -3.61 10.64
C ALA A 715 1.57 -4.52 10.40
N ASP A 716 2.42 -4.71 11.42
CA ASP A 716 3.68 -5.46 11.30
C ASP A 716 3.84 -6.52 12.39
N CYS A 717 2.80 -7.30 12.70
CA CYS A 717 2.91 -8.43 13.62
C CYS A 717 3.39 -9.69 12.87
N PRO A 718 4.66 -10.13 13.00
CA PRO A 718 5.18 -11.26 12.21
C PRO A 718 4.41 -12.59 12.41
N PRO A 719 4.00 -12.97 13.64
CA PRO A 719 3.17 -14.16 13.82
C PRO A 719 1.68 -13.91 13.58
N ASN A 720 1.26 -12.68 13.23
CA ASN A 720 -0.14 -12.27 13.18
C ASN A 720 -0.90 -12.48 14.50
N ALA A 721 -0.25 -12.23 15.64
CA ALA A 721 -0.82 -12.44 16.98
C ALA A 721 -1.82 -11.37 17.44
N ILE A 722 -2.09 -10.34 16.64
CA ILE A 722 -2.96 -9.22 17.00
C ILE A 722 -4.22 -9.25 16.14
N HIS A 723 -5.37 -9.20 16.80
CA HIS A 723 -6.68 -9.43 16.19
C HIS A 723 -7.63 -8.30 16.51
N ARG A 724 -8.70 -8.18 15.72
CA ARG A 724 -9.85 -7.32 16.01
C ARG A 724 -11.09 -8.19 16.15
N GLY A 725 -11.79 -8.07 17.26
CA GLY A 725 -13.05 -8.76 17.51
C GLY A 725 -14.24 -8.06 16.87
N PRO A 726 -15.43 -8.68 16.96
CA PRO A 726 -16.65 -8.20 16.30
C PRO A 726 -17.13 -6.84 16.84
N ASP A 727 -16.79 -6.52 18.09
CA ASP A 727 -17.18 -5.29 18.76
C ASP A 727 -16.12 -4.18 18.59
N GLY A 728 -15.14 -4.42 17.72
CA GLY A 728 -14.08 -3.47 17.39
C GLY A 728 -12.86 -3.56 18.30
N GLU A 729 -12.85 -4.44 19.30
CA GLU A 729 -11.76 -4.60 20.25
C GLU A 729 -10.52 -5.17 19.59
N VAL A 730 -9.40 -4.47 19.68
CA VAL A 730 -8.10 -5.00 19.28
C VAL A 730 -7.51 -5.80 20.44
N PHE A 731 -7.12 -7.06 20.24
CA PHE A 731 -6.55 -7.94 21.28
C PHE A 731 -5.33 -8.73 20.78
N ILE A 732 -4.56 -9.33 21.69
CA ILE A 732 -3.38 -10.14 21.38
C ILE A 732 -3.63 -11.56 21.86
N ASP A 733 -3.37 -12.56 21.01
CA ASP A 733 -3.49 -13.96 21.38
C ASP A 733 -2.15 -14.61 21.78
N ASP A 734 -2.18 -15.91 22.05
CA ASP A 734 -1.02 -16.67 22.51
C ASP A 734 0.05 -16.94 21.45
N THR A 735 -0.17 -16.60 20.18
CA THR A 735 0.85 -16.72 19.13
C THR A 735 1.90 -15.62 19.20
N CYS A 736 1.78 -14.68 20.15
CA CYS A 736 2.72 -13.60 20.36
C CYS A 736 4.14 -14.12 20.71
N ILE A 737 5.10 -13.83 19.84
CA ILE A 737 6.51 -14.20 20.01
C ILE A 737 7.36 -13.15 20.76
N GLY A 738 6.76 -12.04 21.19
CA GLY A 738 7.50 -11.04 21.97
C GLY A 738 8.41 -10.08 21.17
N CYS A 739 8.27 -9.96 19.86
CA CYS A 739 9.17 -9.17 19.01
C CYS A 739 9.14 -7.64 19.23
N GLY A 740 8.07 -7.11 19.85
CA GLY A 740 7.92 -5.68 20.16
C GLY A 740 7.55 -4.75 18.99
N ASN A 741 7.28 -5.27 17.78
CA ASN A 741 6.86 -4.43 16.64
C ASN A 741 5.60 -3.61 16.96
N CYS A 742 4.61 -4.26 17.58
CA CYS A 742 3.37 -3.61 17.97
C CYS A 742 3.58 -2.47 18.97
N GLN A 743 4.55 -2.60 19.89
CA GLN A 743 4.91 -1.55 20.83
C GLN A 743 5.46 -0.31 20.14
N ARG A 744 6.35 -0.48 19.16
CA ARG A 744 6.90 0.63 18.36
C ARG A 744 5.85 1.28 17.48
N ASN A 745 4.97 0.48 16.88
CA ASN A 745 3.96 0.98 15.97
C ASN A 745 2.80 1.67 16.69
N CYS A 746 2.65 1.49 18.01
CA CYS A 746 1.59 2.18 18.74
C CYS A 746 1.97 3.65 18.96
N PRO A 747 1.30 4.61 18.30
CA PRO A 747 1.64 6.04 18.44
C PRO A 747 1.37 6.58 19.85
N TYR A 748 0.61 5.82 20.64
CA TYR A 748 0.18 6.20 21.96
C TYR A 748 0.98 5.54 23.10
N GLY A 749 1.93 4.67 22.78
CA GLY A 749 2.78 4.02 23.80
C GLY A 749 2.05 3.10 24.78
N VAL A 750 0.83 2.63 24.45
CA VAL A 750 -0.04 1.88 25.39
C VAL A 750 0.25 0.38 25.44
N ILE A 751 1.20 -0.11 24.64
CA ILE A 751 1.60 -1.53 24.60
C ILE A 751 2.89 -1.70 25.38
N ARG A 752 2.90 -2.62 26.35
CA ARG A 752 4.05 -2.92 27.20
C ARG A 752 4.58 -4.33 26.89
N MET A 753 5.89 -4.53 26.99
CA MET A 753 6.52 -5.84 26.83
C MET A 753 6.94 -6.35 28.20
N ASP A 754 6.26 -7.35 28.74
CA ASP A 754 6.58 -7.94 30.05
C ASP A 754 6.41 -9.46 30.03
N SER A 755 7.11 -10.14 30.93
CA SER A 755 6.98 -11.58 31.14
C SER A 755 5.79 -11.87 32.06
N VAL A 756 5.00 -12.90 31.74
CA VAL A 756 3.86 -13.33 32.56
C VAL A 756 4.36 -13.71 33.97
N PRO A 757 3.84 -13.08 35.04
CA PRO A 757 4.31 -13.32 36.40
C PRO A 757 3.89 -14.71 36.91
N PRO A 758 4.55 -15.22 37.97
CA PRO A 758 4.15 -16.45 38.62
C PRO A 758 2.70 -16.39 39.13
N LYS A 759 1.97 -17.51 39.06
CA LYS A 759 0.58 -17.59 39.51
C LYS A 759 0.47 -17.25 41.00
N LYS A 760 -0.43 -16.33 41.34
CA LYS A 760 -0.66 -15.92 42.72
C LYS A 760 -1.54 -16.93 43.49
N PRO A 761 -1.41 -16.98 44.83
CA PRO A 761 -2.40 -17.62 45.68
C PRO A 761 -3.77 -16.97 45.51
N GLY A 762 -4.85 -17.75 45.66
CA GLY A 762 -6.22 -17.25 45.56
C GLY A 762 -6.57 -16.23 46.66
N LEU A 763 -7.59 -15.42 46.41
CA LEU A 763 -8.01 -14.31 47.29
C LEU A 763 -8.23 -14.75 48.75
N LEU A 764 -8.88 -15.89 48.98
CA LEU A 764 -9.11 -16.44 50.33
C LEU A 764 -7.81 -16.82 51.04
N SER A 765 -6.82 -17.31 50.31
CA SER A 765 -5.52 -17.69 50.88
C SER A 765 -4.74 -16.44 51.32
N TRP A 766 -4.81 -15.37 50.53
CA TRP A 766 -4.24 -14.09 50.92
C TRP A 766 -4.97 -13.47 52.13
N MET A 767 -6.31 -13.46 52.11
CA MET A 767 -7.09 -12.83 53.18
C MET A 767 -6.97 -13.56 54.52
N LEU A 768 -6.94 -14.90 54.53
CA LEU A 768 -6.89 -15.71 55.75
C LEU A 768 -5.47 -15.98 56.26
N PHE A 769 -4.47 -16.03 55.37
CA PHE A 769 -3.12 -16.47 55.72
C PHE A 769 -2.01 -15.49 55.29
N GLY A 770 -2.35 -14.34 54.71
CA GLY A 770 -1.37 -13.37 54.20
C GLY A 770 -0.50 -13.93 53.07
N ALA A 771 -0.93 -15.02 52.41
CA ALA A 771 -0.13 -15.70 51.40
C ALA A 771 -0.11 -14.92 50.08
N GLY A 772 1.07 -14.51 49.63
CA GLY A 772 1.27 -13.85 48.34
C GLY A 772 1.19 -12.31 48.38
N PRO A 773 1.18 -11.66 47.20
CA PRO A 773 1.32 -10.20 47.09
C PRO A 773 -0.01 -9.44 47.19
N GLY A 774 -1.15 -10.15 47.35
CA GLY A 774 -2.49 -9.56 47.34
C GLY A 774 -3.02 -9.23 45.94
N PRO A 775 -4.20 -8.56 45.87
CA PRO A 775 -4.85 -8.13 44.63
C PRO A 775 -3.98 -7.19 43.79
N GLY A 776 -4.12 -7.24 42.46
CA GLY A 776 -3.52 -6.32 41.51
C GLY A 776 -2.22 -6.81 40.85
N GLU A 777 -1.28 -5.93 40.55
CA GLU A 777 -0.05 -6.32 39.87
C GLU A 777 1.06 -6.66 40.91
N PRO A 778 1.72 -7.84 40.87
CA PRO A 778 2.71 -8.20 41.88
C PRO A 778 4.00 -7.39 41.71
N SER A 779 4.60 -6.97 42.83
CA SER A 779 5.85 -6.21 42.82
C SER A 779 7.01 -6.98 42.15
N LYS A 780 7.93 -6.27 41.50
CA LYS A 780 9.14 -6.87 40.86
C LYS A 780 9.92 -7.77 41.83
N LYS A 781 10.04 -7.36 43.10
CA LYS A 781 10.71 -8.13 44.16
C LYS A 781 10.01 -9.48 44.41
N TRP A 782 8.68 -9.50 44.43
CA TRP A 782 7.91 -10.73 44.60
C TRP A 782 8.04 -11.63 43.37
N ARG A 783 7.96 -11.06 42.15
CA ARG A 783 8.15 -11.81 40.90
C ARG A 783 9.51 -12.48 40.84
N TYR A 784 10.58 -11.73 41.13
CA TYR A 784 11.95 -12.25 41.11
C TYR A 784 12.16 -13.39 42.11
N LYS A 785 11.63 -13.25 43.33
CA LYS A 785 11.75 -14.28 44.39
C LYS A 785 11.01 -15.58 44.06
N ASN A 786 9.91 -15.50 43.29
CA ASN A 786 9.05 -16.64 42.97
C ASN A 786 9.18 -17.09 41.50
N ALA A 787 10.17 -16.58 40.77
CA ALA A 787 10.50 -17.05 39.43
C ALA A 787 11.25 -18.38 39.50
N GLU A 788 11.08 -19.21 38.48
CA GLU A 788 11.84 -20.46 38.35
C GLU A 788 13.33 -20.13 38.09
N PRO A 789 14.27 -20.58 38.94
CA PRO A 789 15.69 -20.28 38.76
C PRO A 789 16.21 -20.82 37.42
N GLY A 790 16.86 -19.97 36.62
CA GLY A 790 17.50 -20.36 35.36
C GLY A 790 16.59 -20.44 34.13
N VAL A 791 15.29 -20.10 34.26
CA VAL A 791 14.34 -20.07 33.13
C VAL A 791 13.96 -18.63 32.81
N GLU A 792 14.51 -18.08 31.72
CA GLU A 792 14.09 -16.78 31.21
C GLU A 792 12.79 -16.92 30.40
N LYS A 793 11.69 -16.38 30.92
CA LYS A 793 10.41 -16.41 30.21
C LYS A 793 10.37 -15.34 29.12
N PRO A 794 9.92 -15.67 27.90
CA PRO A 794 9.80 -14.69 26.83
C PRO A 794 8.81 -13.59 27.23
N LYS A 795 9.15 -12.33 26.92
CA LYS A 795 8.24 -11.20 27.10
C LYS A 795 7.09 -11.32 26.11
N LYS A 796 5.86 -11.09 26.57
CA LYS A 796 4.68 -10.96 25.71
C LYS A 796 4.28 -9.48 25.61
N ALA A 797 3.65 -9.13 24.50
CA ALA A 797 3.03 -7.83 24.35
C ALA A 797 1.74 -7.79 25.18
N ILE A 798 1.59 -6.72 25.97
CA ILE A 798 0.50 -6.52 26.91
C ILE A 798 -0.17 -5.21 26.53
N LYS A 799 -1.46 -5.28 26.25
CA LYS A 799 -2.30 -4.11 25.99
C LYS A 799 -3.73 -4.44 26.40
N CYS A 800 -4.56 -3.43 26.60
CA CYS A 800 -5.97 -3.68 26.85
C CYS A 800 -6.62 -4.36 25.64
N ASP A 801 -7.46 -5.36 25.90
CA ASP A 801 -8.28 -6.15 24.98
C ASP A 801 -9.78 -6.02 25.28
N MET A 802 -10.17 -4.98 26.03
CA MET A 802 -11.54 -4.79 26.55
C MET A 802 -12.08 -5.97 27.39
N CYS A 803 -11.19 -6.79 27.95
CA CYS A 803 -11.58 -8.02 28.62
C CYS A 803 -12.38 -8.95 27.69
N SER A 804 -12.02 -9.02 26.41
CA SER A 804 -12.63 -9.93 25.43
C SER A 804 -12.64 -11.36 25.98
N GLY A 805 -13.81 -12.01 25.93
CA GLY A 805 -14.02 -13.35 26.48
C GLY A 805 -14.28 -13.42 28.00
N ILE A 806 -14.35 -12.28 28.72
CA ILE A 806 -14.73 -12.23 30.14
C ILE A 806 -16.17 -11.72 30.27
N ASP A 807 -17.02 -12.52 30.93
CA ASP A 807 -18.40 -12.15 31.19
C ASP A 807 -18.51 -10.84 32.00
N GLY A 808 -19.36 -9.93 31.53
CA GLY A 808 -19.60 -8.62 32.14
C GLY A 808 -18.73 -7.47 31.60
N GLY A 809 -17.88 -7.69 30.59
CA GLY A 809 -17.17 -6.62 29.85
C GLY A 809 -15.85 -6.16 30.48
N PRO A 810 -15.48 -4.85 30.39
CA PRO A 810 -14.23 -4.33 30.94
C PRO A 810 -14.18 -4.32 32.49
N ALA A 811 -13.24 -5.07 33.07
CA ALA A 811 -13.07 -5.16 34.53
C ALA A 811 -12.75 -3.82 35.19
N CYS A 812 -12.01 -2.94 34.50
CA CYS A 812 -11.65 -1.62 35.02
C CYS A 812 -12.86 -0.70 35.26
N VAL A 813 -13.91 -0.83 34.44
CA VAL A 813 -15.18 -0.10 34.59
C VAL A 813 -16.01 -0.72 35.72
N ARG A 814 -16.18 -2.05 35.71
CA ARG A 814 -16.96 -2.76 36.74
C ARG A 814 -16.42 -2.58 38.15
N ALA A 815 -15.10 -2.51 38.30
CA ALA A 815 -14.44 -2.36 39.59
C ALA A 815 -14.42 -0.91 40.11
N CYS A 816 -14.89 0.05 39.32
CA CYS A 816 -14.95 1.45 39.74
C CYS A 816 -16.14 1.66 40.70
N PRO A 817 -15.91 1.97 41.99
CA PRO A 817 -16.99 2.06 42.98
C PRO A 817 -17.87 3.30 42.78
N THR A 818 -17.36 4.32 42.11
CA THR A 818 -18.06 5.61 41.89
C THR A 818 -18.58 5.77 40.46
N GLY A 819 -18.28 4.82 39.57
CA GLY A 819 -18.59 4.94 38.14
C GLY A 819 -17.72 5.95 37.38
N ALA A 820 -16.63 6.44 37.99
CA ALA A 820 -15.71 7.39 37.37
C ALA A 820 -15.02 6.87 36.08
N ALA A 821 -14.73 5.57 36.00
CA ALA A 821 -14.08 4.97 34.85
C ALA A 821 -15.12 4.50 33.83
N ILE A 822 -15.12 5.09 32.64
CA ILE A 822 -16.10 4.82 31.58
C ILE A 822 -15.42 4.50 30.25
N ARG A 823 -16.09 3.68 29.45
CA ARG A 823 -15.68 3.31 28.08
C ARG A 823 -16.66 3.95 27.11
N VAL A 824 -16.15 4.74 26.17
CA VAL A 824 -16.98 5.54 25.26
C VAL A 824 -16.45 5.49 23.84
N SER A 825 -17.35 5.50 22.87
CA SER A 825 -17.01 5.72 21.47
C SER A 825 -16.75 7.22 21.20
N PRO A 826 -15.96 7.58 20.17
CA PRO A 826 -15.75 8.97 19.81
C PRO A 826 -17.07 9.69 19.45
N GLU A 827 -18.02 8.99 18.84
CA GLU A 827 -19.32 9.54 18.45
C GLU A 827 -20.16 9.92 19.67
N ASP A 828 -20.14 9.08 20.70
CA ASP A 828 -20.88 9.32 21.94
C ASP A 828 -20.31 10.49 22.73
N PHE A 829 -18.99 10.67 22.69
CA PHE A 829 -18.33 11.70 23.50
C PHE A 829 -18.13 13.02 22.77
N LEU A 830 -17.94 13.06 21.46
CA LEU A 830 -17.57 14.31 20.77
C LEU A 830 -18.79 15.14 20.33
N SER A 831 -20.01 14.61 20.38
CA SER A 831 -21.19 15.41 19.98
C SER A 831 -21.66 16.38 21.09
N VAL A 832 -21.70 17.67 20.74
CA VAL A 832 -22.10 18.76 21.67
C VAL A 832 -23.48 18.52 22.30
N ALA A 833 -24.41 17.93 21.55
CA ALA A 833 -25.78 17.67 22.01
C ALA A 833 -25.92 16.48 22.98
N ARG A 834 -25.00 15.52 22.98
CA ARG A 834 -25.09 14.32 23.86
C ARG A 834 -24.31 14.49 25.15
N LEU A 835 -23.21 15.25 25.15
CA LEU A 835 -22.46 15.56 26.36
C LEU A 835 -23.29 16.33 27.41
N GLU A 836 -24.19 17.23 26.99
CA GLU A 836 -25.06 17.93 27.96
C GLU A 836 -26.09 17.00 28.62
N ARG A 837 -26.57 15.96 27.94
CA ARG A 837 -27.48 14.96 28.56
C ARG A 837 -26.79 14.19 29.69
N ILE A 838 -25.50 13.95 29.57
CA ILE A 838 -24.69 13.31 30.62
C ILE A 838 -24.54 14.27 31.83
N THR A 839 -24.41 15.57 31.59
CA THR A 839 -24.33 16.58 32.67
C THR A 839 -25.70 17.02 33.23
N GLY A 840 -26.80 16.70 32.53
CA GLY A 840 -28.15 17.17 32.86
C GLY A 840 -28.96 16.23 33.76
N ASP A 841 -28.61 14.94 33.81
CA ASP A 841 -29.29 13.92 34.64
C ASP A 841 -28.62 13.71 36.01
N SER A 842 -27.67 14.57 36.38
CA SER A 842 -26.99 14.55 37.68
C SER A 842 -27.29 15.79 38.53
N ARG A 843 -28.58 16.11 38.68
CA ARG A 843 -29.09 16.95 39.77
C ARG A 843 -30.33 16.36 40.43
#